data_AF-A0A7X8JH48-F1
#
_entry.id   AF-A0A7X8JH48-F1
#
_cell.length_a   1.000
_cell.length_b   1.000
_cell.length_c   1.000
_cell.angle_alpha   90.00
_cell.angle_beta   90.00
_cell.angle_gamma   90.00
#
_symmetry.space_group_name_H-M   'P 1'
#
loop_
_entity.id
_entity.type
_entity.pdbx_description
1 polymer ?
#
loop_
_entity_poly.entity_id
_entity_poly.type
_entity_poly.pdbx_seq_one_letter_code
_entity_poly.pdbx_strand_id
1 'polypeptide(L)'
;MKKASKTGHKNQEEKPAQFITDFDLYLFNEGSHHKIYEKLGAHPHTVDGRKGIHFAVWAPSAKAVSLVCNYNYWDGRSHPMEPIGSSGVWSVFIPDLAPGEMYKYEIKTSSDQLLLKADPYAFYSELRPGTASIVCDLEGYEWHDDEWIRNRDSGSTFDKPVSIYEVHPGSWARSPGNDFLSYRELADRLVSYAADMGYTHIELLPVSEHPLDDSWGYQVTGYFSVTSRFGRPEDFMYLVDQCHVHGIGVILDWVPAHFPKDGHGLARFDGTALYEHSDPRQGEHPDWGTLIFNYNRHEVRNFLISNAVYWFEKFHIDGMRVDAVASMLYLDYGKKKGEWIPNEFGGNQNLGAVQFLKQLNSTVFNYFPGIMMIAEESTSWPSITKPPYTGGLGFSYKWNMGWMNDYLRYVSMDPVYRKYHHNLITFSIMYAMSENFILVLSHDEVVHGKRSMIGKIPGDYWQKFAGLRVTYGYMFGHPGKKLMFMGNEFGQFIEWNFRQGLDWHLLDYEMHSKLKDYIRDLNKLYTSHKAMHEIDFSYDGFEWLDCNDSDHSIISFLRKGRCNDDVLVFVCNFTPMVYNSYRIGVPYDTHYAEVLNSDSEMYGGSNVGNLGGVHSENIQHQQRPYSISINVPPLAMVVFKPEL
;
A
#
# COMPACT_ATOMS: atom_id res chain seq x y z
N MET A 1 76.82 9.05 -38.68
CA MET A 1 75.45 8.77 -39.16
C MET A 1 74.61 8.27 -37.98
N LYS A 2 73.43 8.90 -37.81
CA LYS A 2 72.19 8.45 -37.12
C LYS A 2 72.29 8.09 -35.63
N LYS A 3 71.97 9.02 -34.72
CA LYS A 3 70.64 9.48 -34.23
C LYS A 3 69.98 8.51 -33.23
N ALA A 4 69.86 9.03 -32.01
CA ALA A 4 69.10 8.51 -30.89
C ALA A 4 67.58 8.52 -31.15
N SER A 5 66.87 7.59 -30.51
CA SER A 5 65.45 7.77 -30.16
C SER A 5 65.21 7.30 -28.72
N LYS A 6 65.06 8.27 -27.82
CA LYS A 6 64.33 8.11 -26.56
C LYS A 6 62.84 8.14 -26.91
N THR A 7 62.11 7.05 -26.67
CA THR A 7 60.65 7.07 -26.59
C THR A 7 60.27 7.00 -25.12
N GLY A 8 59.87 8.14 -24.56
CA GLY A 8 59.26 8.21 -23.25
C GLY A 8 57.84 7.64 -23.31
N HIS A 9 57.57 6.61 -22.54
CA HIS A 9 56.21 6.31 -22.12
C HIS A 9 55.80 7.40 -21.14
N LYS A 10 54.96 8.34 -21.62
CA LYS A 10 54.12 9.14 -20.73
C LYS A 10 53.20 8.14 -20.03
N ASN A 11 53.37 7.97 -18.73
CA ASN A 11 52.27 7.55 -17.86
C ASN A 11 51.14 8.54 -18.13
N GLN A 12 50.10 8.11 -18.85
CA GLN A 12 48.81 8.74 -18.71
C GLN A 12 48.39 8.43 -17.28
N GLU A 13 48.48 9.42 -16.40
CA GLU A 13 47.74 9.41 -15.14
C GLU A 13 46.28 9.13 -15.53
N GLU A 14 45.80 7.93 -15.26
CA GLU A 14 44.39 7.63 -15.29
C GLU A 14 43.72 8.64 -14.36
N LYS A 15 42.90 9.54 -14.94
CA LYS A 15 42.07 10.42 -14.12
C LYS A 15 41.27 9.53 -13.16
N PRO A 16 41.20 9.86 -11.86
CA PRO A 16 40.34 9.13 -10.95
C PRO A 16 38.92 9.06 -11.54
N ALA A 17 38.31 7.87 -11.51
CA ALA A 17 36.99 7.66 -12.08
C ALA A 17 36.00 8.61 -11.41
N GLN A 18 35.27 9.38 -12.23
CA GLN A 18 34.29 10.35 -11.74
C GLN A 18 33.11 9.62 -11.10
N PHE A 19 32.71 10.01 -9.87
CA PHE A 19 31.62 9.35 -9.14
C PHE A 19 30.28 9.40 -9.91
N ILE A 20 29.96 10.57 -10.46
CA ILE A 20 28.83 10.79 -11.39
C ILE A 20 29.39 10.89 -12.81
N THR A 21 29.04 9.95 -13.67
CA THR A 21 29.52 9.89 -15.05
C THR A 21 28.64 10.68 -16.00
N ASP A 22 29.16 11.02 -17.19
CA ASP A 22 28.37 11.64 -18.25
C ASP A 22 27.16 10.77 -18.66
N PHE A 23 27.29 9.44 -18.55
CA PHE A 23 26.19 8.52 -18.85
C PHE A 23 25.09 8.57 -17.78
N ASP A 24 25.45 8.69 -16.50
CA ASP A 24 24.48 8.87 -15.42
C ASP A 24 23.66 10.15 -15.65
N LEU A 25 24.34 11.26 -15.98
CA LEU A 25 23.68 12.54 -16.25
C LEU A 25 22.78 12.47 -17.49
N TYR A 26 23.23 11.81 -18.55
CA TYR A 26 22.43 11.59 -19.75
C TYR A 26 21.14 10.83 -19.43
N LEU A 27 21.23 9.70 -18.72
CA LEU A 27 20.06 8.92 -18.33
C LEU A 27 19.12 9.70 -17.40
N PHE A 28 19.67 10.49 -16.48
CA PHE A 28 18.89 11.33 -15.57
C PHE A 28 18.11 12.42 -16.31
N ASN A 29 18.75 13.15 -17.23
CA ASN A 29 18.08 14.19 -18.02
C ASN A 29 17.07 13.62 -19.03
N GLU A 30 17.24 12.37 -19.48
CA GLU A 30 16.24 11.65 -20.28
C GLU A 30 15.11 11.04 -19.42
N GLY A 31 15.28 10.99 -18.09
CA GLY A 31 14.30 10.45 -17.16
C GLY A 31 14.22 8.92 -17.15
N SER A 32 15.38 8.26 -17.31
CA SER A 32 15.54 6.81 -17.45
C SER A 32 16.62 6.20 -16.54
N HIS A 33 17.22 6.98 -15.63
CA HIS A 33 18.18 6.47 -14.65
C HIS A 33 17.45 5.87 -13.44
N HIS A 34 16.99 4.63 -13.53
CA HIS A 34 16.16 4.00 -12.49
C HIS A 34 16.85 3.84 -11.12
N LYS A 35 18.18 3.84 -11.08
CA LYS A 35 19.00 3.83 -9.85
C LYS A 35 19.74 5.14 -9.57
N ILE A 36 19.16 6.30 -9.94
CA ILE A 36 19.84 7.60 -9.74
C ILE A 36 20.13 7.88 -8.25
N TYR A 37 19.40 7.25 -7.34
CA TYR A 37 19.66 7.32 -5.90
C TYR A 37 21.03 6.78 -5.49
N GLU A 38 21.75 6.03 -6.32
CA GLU A 38 23.14 5.61 -6.06
C GLU A 38 24.15 6.74 -6.34
N LYS A 39 23.70 7.85 -6.92
CA LYS A 39 24.53 8.98 -7.37
C LYS A 39 24.14 10.30 -6.72
N LEU A 40 22.83 10.61 -6.70
CA LEU A 40 22.28 11.76 -5.99
C LEU A 40 22.07 11.42 -4.52
N GLY A 41 22.14 12.42 -3.66
CA GLY A 41 22.13 12.24 -2.21
C GLY A 41 23.53 12.33 -1.61
N ALA A 42 23.75 11.66 -0.48
CA ALA A 42 25.02 11.61 0.23
C ALA A 42 25.54 10.18 0.34
N HIS A 43 26.71 9.91 -0.24
CA HIS A 43 27.26 8.57 -0.39
C HIS A 43 28.69 8.47 0.14
N PRO A 44 29.02 7.47 0.97
CA PRO A 44 30.41 7.14 1.26
C PRO A 44 31.20 6.90 -0.03
N HIS A 45 32.33 7.57 -0.19
CA HIS A 45 33.18 7.43 -1.37
C HIS A 45 34.66 7.63 -1.05
N THR A 46 35.54 7.20 -1.94
CA THR A 46 37.00 7.37 -1.80
C THR A 46 37.54 8.10 -3.02
N VAL A 47 38.14 9.27 -2.80
CA VAL A 47 38.80 10.08 -3.84
C VAL A 47 40.28 10.20 -3.47
N ASP A 48 41.17 9.86 -4.41
CA ASP A 48 42.63 9.91 -4.24
C ASP A 48 43.13 9.22 -2.95
N GLY A 49 42.51 8.08 -2.60
CA GLY A 49 42.84 7.29 -1.43
C GLY A 49 42.30 7.83 -0.09
N ARG A 50 41.55 8.94 -0.10
CA ARG A 50 40.88 9.49 1.10
C ARG A 50 39.42 9.14 1.11
N LYS A 51 38.97 8.57 2.24
CA LYS A 51 37.55 8.31 2.49
C LYS A 51 36.84 9.62 2.84
N GLY A 52 35.57 9.71 2.48
CA GLY A 52 34.72 10.86 2.77
C GLY A 52 33.32 10.62 2.25
N ILE A 53 32.53 11.69 2.15
CA ILE A 53 31.17 11.63 1.62
C ILE A 53 31.08 12.48 0.35
N HIS A 54 30.53 11.88 -0.71
CA HIS A 54 30.15 12.58 -1.92
C HIS A 54 28.68 13.03 -1.82
N PHE A 55 28.44 14.32 -2.00
CA PHE A 55 27.11 14.92 -2.01
C PHE A 55 26.75 15.35 -3.43
N ALA A 56 25.50 15.10 -3.84
CA ALA A 56 24.98 15.62 -5.10
C ALA A 56 23.49 15.93 -5.05
N VAL A 57 23.11 17.06 -5.65
CA VAL A 57 21.73 17.55 -5.66
C VAL A 57 21.37 18.26 -6.97
N TRP A 58 20.14 18.05 -7.43
CA TRP A 58 19.61 18.72 -8.62
C TRP A 58 18.96 20.06 -8.27
N ALA A 59 19.53 21.15 -8.77
CA ALA A 59 19.07 22.53 -8.53
C ALA A 59 19.47 23.43 -9.73
N PRO A 60 18.88 23.23 -10.92
CA PRO A 60 19.36 23.82 -12.16
C PRO A 60 19.29 25.36 -12.21
N SER A 61 18.36 25.97 -11.47
CA SER A 61 18.14 27.42 -11.49
C SER A 61 18.84 28.15 -10.34
N ALA A 62 19.55 27.42 -9.47
CA ALA A 62 20.30 28.00 -8.37
C ALA A 62 21.50 28.82 -8.89
N LYS A 63 21.79 29.95 -8.25
CA LYS A 63 23.02 30.71 -8.47
C LYS A 63 24.23 30.05 -7.82
N ALA A 64 24.02 29.45 -6.66
CA ALA A 64 25.02 28.72 -5.91
C ALA A 64 24.33 27.71 -4.99
N VAL A 65 25.02 26.59 -4.73
CA VAL A 65 24.62 25.61 -3.73
C VAL A 65 25.83 25.34 -2.84
N SER A 66 25.60 25.24 -1.54
CA SER A 66 26.62 24.88 -0.56
C SER A 66 26.11 23.78 0.35
N LEU A 67 27.03 22.92 0.81
CA LEU A 67 26.75 21.99 1.88
C LEU A 67 26.88 22.70 3.23
N VAL A 68 25.86 22.58 4.08
CA VAL A 68 25.90 23.03 5.48
C VAL A 68 25.66 21.83 6.39
N CYS A 69 26.49 21.66 7.40
CA CYS A 69 26.48 20.52 8.31
C CYS A 69 27.12 20.88 9.66
N ASN A 70 27.11 19.97 10.63
CA ASN A 70 27.78 20.22 11.92
C ASN A 70 29.29 20.43 11.75
N TYR A 71 29.93 19.68 10.86
CA TYR A 71 31.36 19.74 10.57
C TYR A 71 31.83 21.14 10.14
N ASN A 72 30.98 21.92 9.45
CA ASN A 72 31.28 23.30 9.07
C ASN A 72 30.48 24.35 9.84
N TYR A 73 29.95 23.99 11.01
CA TYR A 73 29.16 24.87 11.87
C TYR A 73 27.98 25.54 11.15
N TRP A 74 27.40 24.84 10.18
CA TRP A 74 26.31 25.34 9.34
C TRP A 74 26.67 26.62 8.55
N ASP A 75 27.94 26.83 8.22
CA ASP A 75 28.43 27.97 7.43
C ASP A 75 28.56 27.62 5.93
N GLY A 76 27.60 28.10 5.13
CA GLY A 76 27.52 27.87 3.67
C GLY A 76 28.68 28.45 2.85
N ARG A 77 29.58 29.22 3.45
CA ARG A 77 30.81 29.69 2.78
C ARG A 77 31.92 28.64 2.77
N SER A 78 31.84 27.64 3.64
CA SER A 78 32.92 26.67 3.88
C SER A 78 33.01 25.59 2.81
N HIS A 79 31.87 25.10 2.31
CA HIS A 79 31.79 23.99 1.37
C HIS A 79 30.84 24.30 0.20
N PRO A 80 31.20 25.25 -0.70
CA PRO A 80 30.45 25.47 -1.93
C PRO A 80 30.52 24.23 -2.84
N MET A 81 29.42 23.93 -3.52
CA MET A 81 29.31 22.83 -4.48
C MET A 81 29.60 23.32 -5.90
N GLU A 82 30.06 22.41 -6.75
CA GLU A 82 30.35 22.70 -8.16
C GLU A 82 29.25 22.11 -9.07
N PRO A 83 28.77 22.86 -10.08
CA PRO A 83 27.83 22.33 -11.06
C PRO A 83 28.54 21.36 -12.01
N ILE A 84 27.91 20.22 -12.29
CA ILE A 84 28.44 19.22 -13.23
C ILE A 84 27.88 19.48 -14.64
N GLY A 85 28.70 20.13 -15.47
CA GLY A 85 28.34 20.44 -16.85
C GLY A 85 27.07 21.29 -16.94
N SER A 86 26.15 20.92 -17.83
CA SER A 86 24.84 21.58 -18.01
C SER A 86 23.66 20.79 -17.46
N SER A 87 23.92 19.76 -16.64
CA SER A 87 22.89 18.84 -16.13
C SER A 87 21.95 19.46 -15.08
N GLY A 88 22.38 20.57 -14.46
CA GLY A 88 21.72 21.16 -13.29
C GLY A 88 22.02 20.46 -11.96
N VAL A 89 22.88 19.43 -11.97
CA VAL A 89 23.35 18.74 -10.76
C VAL A 89 24.56 19.48 -10.19
N TRP A 90 24.57 19.67 -8.88
CA TRP A 90 25.67 20.22 -8.10
C TRP A 90 26.29 19.11 -7.28
N SER A 91 27.62 19.13 -7.10
CA SER A 91 28.34 18.12 -6.32
C SER A 91 29.47 18.67 -5.47
N VAL A 92 29.78 17.99 -4.37
CA VAL A 92 30.99 18.22 -3.58
C VAL A 92 31.41 16.93 -2.89
N PHE A 93 32.72 16.69 -2.80
CA PHE A 93 33.28 15.62 -1.98
C PHE A 93 33.91 16.22 -0.72
N ILE A 94 33.50 15.74 0.46
CA ILE A 94 34.05 16.17 1.74
C ILE A 94 34.93 15.04 2.31
N PRO A 95 36.26 15.19 2.29
CA PRO A 95 37.15 14.19 2.87
C PRO A 95 36.96 14.09 4.39
N ASP A 96 37.20 12.91 4.93
CA ASP A 96 37.20 12.61 6.37
C ASP A 96 35.83 12.79 7.07
N LEU A 97 34.77 13.10 6.33
CA LEU A 97 33.39 13.08 6.82
C LEU A 97 32.87 11.64 6.88
N ALA A 98 32.09 11.32 7.92
CA ALA A 98 31.59 9.97 8.18
C ALA A 98 30.05 9.91 8.14
N PRO A 99 29.45 8.71 7.94
CA PRO A 99 28.03 8.49 8.19
C PRO A 99 27.61 8.93 9.60
N GLY A 100 26.37 9.40 9.73
CA GLY A 100 25.82 10.01 10.94
C GLY A 100 25.86 11.54 10.95
N GLU A 101 26.57 12.17 10.00
CA GLU A 101 26.61 13.63 9.90
C GLU A 101 25.25 14.21 9.49
N MET A 102 24.77 15.20 10.25
CA MET A 102 23.59 16.00 9.88
C MET A 102 23.96 17.08 8.88
N TYR A 103 23.18 17.20 7.81
CA TYR A 103 23.43 18.18 6.75
C TYR A 103 22.14 18.70 6.09
N LYS A 104 22.29 19.82 5.39
CA LYS A 104 21.32 20.40 4.44
C LYS A 104 22.07 21.03 3.27
N TYR A 105 21.32 21.37 2.24
CA TYR A 105 21.79 22.25 1.16
C TYR A 105 21.36 23.69 1.43
N GLU A 106 22.33 24.60 1.47
CA GLU A 106 22.07 26.04 1.36
C GLU A 106 22.04 26.41 -0.12
N ILE A 107 20.87 26.86 -0.59
CA ILE A 107 20.64 27.19 -2.00
C ILE A 107 20.43 28.69 -2.13
N LYS A 108 21.27 29.34 -2.93
CA LYS A 108 21.08 30.73 -3.35
C LYS A 108 20.28 30.78 -4.64
N THR A 109 19.06 31.29 -4.58
CA THR A 109 18.14 31.36 -5.74
C THR A 109 18.57 32.43 -6.74
N SER A 110 17.95 32.43 -7.92
CA SER A 110 18.11 33.50 -8.93
C SER A 110 17.70 34.89 -8.40
N SER A 111 16.80 34.96 -7.42
CA SER A 111 16.39 36.19 -6.72
C SER A 111 17.28 36.57 -5.53
N ASP A 112 18.43 35.91 -5.35
CA ASP A 112 19.37 36.10 -4.24
C ASP A 112 18.82 35.73 -2.84
N GLN A 113 17.70 35.01 -2.77
CA GLN A 113 17.21 34.41 -1.53
C GLN A 113 18.08 33.22 -1.14
N LEU A 114 18.38 33.06 0.14
CA LEU A 114 18.99 31.85 0.69
C LEU A 114 17.92 30.92 1.24
N LEU A 115 17.93 29.67 0.79
CA LEU A 115 17.05 28.60 1.22
C LEU A 115 17.87 27.52 1.93
N LEU A 116 17.30 26.90 2.95
CA LEU A 116 17.85 25.68 3.56
C LEU A 116 16.93 24.51 3.22
N LYS A 117 17.46 23.53 2.51
CA LYS A 117 16.72 22.36 2.01
C LYS A 117 17.26 21.07 2.59
N ALA A 118 16.36 20.21 3.02
CA ALA A 118 16.68 18.80 3.22
C ALA A 118 17.04 18.19 1.85
N ASP A 119 17.86 17.15 1.88
CA ASP A 119 18.24 16.42 0.68
C ASP A 119 17.04 15.60 0.15
N PRO A 120 16.59 15.83 -1.12
CA PRO A 120 15.53 15.04 -1.74
C PRO A 120 15.81 13.53 -1.76
N TYR A 121 17.09 13.15 -1.79
CA TYR A 121 17.59 11.78 -1.87
C TYR A 121 18.21 11.32 -0.53
N ALA A 122 17.87 11.95 0.60
CA ALA A 122 18.32 11.51 1.92
C ALA A 122 17.86 10.08 2.22
N PHE A 123 18.77 9.22 2.67
CA PHE A 123 18.42 7.88 3.17
C PHE A 123 18.00 7.87 4.64
N TYR A 124 18.36 8.91 5.39
CA TYR A 124 17.94 9.07 6.77
C TYR A 124 17.70 10.54 7.11
N SER A 125 16.85 10.80 8.10
CA SER A 125 16.40 12.14 8.46
C SER A 125 16.37 12.31 9.98
N GLU A 126 16.53 13.55 10.42
CA GLU A 126 16.37 13.92 11.82
C GLU A 126 14.93 13.69 12.30
N LEU A 127 14.75 13.31 13.57
CA LEU A 127 13.43 13.18 14.17
C LEU A 127 12.69 14.51 14.16
N ARG A 128 11.47 14.51 13.58
CA ARG A 128 10.60 15.69 13.57
C ARG A 128 10.38 16.28 14.98
N PRO A 129 10.42 17.61 15.15
CA PRO A 129 10.37 18.65 14.12
C PRO A 129 11.73 19.01 13.51
N GLY A 130 12.79 18.26 13.83
CA GLY A 130 14.05 18.30 13.09
C GLY A 130 13.85 18.05 11.60
N THR A 131 14.72 18.62 10.78
CA THR A 131 14.57 18.60 9.31
C THR A 131 15.90 18.43 8.58
N ALA A 132 17.00 18.19 9.30
CA ALA A 132 18.27 17.86 8.67
C ALA A 132 18.22 16.46 8.06
N SER A 133 18.88 16.29 6.91
CA SER A 133 19.21 14.97 6.39
C SER A 133 20.39 14.42 7.17
N ILE A 134 20.47 13.10 7.30
CA ILE A 134 21.58 12.43 7.99
C ILE A 134 22.27 11.54 6.96
N VAL A 135 23.59 11.67 6.83
CA VAL A 135 24.39 10.78 5.98
C VAL A 135 24.22 9.36 6.50
N CYS A 136 23.69 8.47 5.68
CA CYS A 136 23.47 7.09 6.04
C CYS A 136 24.03 6.18 4.97
N ASP A 137 24.82 5.21 5.41
CA ASP A 137 25.20 4.09 4.59
C ASP A 137 24.15 2.98 4.79
N LEU A 138 23.61 2.47 3.69
CA LEU A 138 22.65 1.36 3.72
C LEU A 138 23.33 0.00 3.53
N GLU A 139 24.65 -0.02 3.30
CA GLU A 139 25.42 -1.25 3.24
C GLU A 139 25.60 -1.87 4.64
N GLY A 140 25.67 -3.20 4.70
CA GLY A 140 26.03 -3.94 5.92
C GLY A 140 24.88 -4.59 6.69
N TYR A 141 23.62 -4.42 6.29
CA TYR A 141 22.53 -5.27 6.78
C TYR A 141 22.58 -6.65 6.10
N GLU A 142 22.53 -7.73 6.88
CA GLU A 142 22.51 -9.11 6.39
C GLU A 142 21.06 -9.62 6.34
N TRP A 143 20.52 -9.78 5.13
CA TRP A 143 19.17 -10.31 4.89
C TRP A 143 19.11 -11.84 4.99
N HIS A 144 17.95 -12.37 5.39
CA HIS A 144 17.70 -13.82 5.53
C HIS A 144 16.53 -14.31 4.69
N ASP A 145 16.16 -13.57 3.63
CA ASP A 145 14.93 -13.73 2.87
C ASP A 145 15.12 -14.25 1.43
N ASP A 146 16.31 -14.77 1.08
CA ASP A 146 16.62 -15.29 -0.27
C ASP A 146 15.61 -16.32 -0.79
N GLU A 147 15.06 -17.17 0.08
CA GLU A 147 14.01 -18.13 -0.28
C GLU A 147 12.68 -17.43 -0.58
N TRP A 148 12.30 -16.44 0.23
CA TRP A 148 11.10 -15.64 0.03
C TRP A 148 11.14 -14.90 -1.33
N ILE A 149 12.22 -14.17 -1.60
CA ILE A 149 12.40 -13.39 -2.83
C ILE A 149 12.31 -14.30 -4.07
N ARG A 150 12.97 -15.47 -4.04
CA ARG A 150 12.89 -16.45 -5.14
C ARG A 150 11.47 -16.96 -5.36
N ASN A 151 10.75 -17.30 -4.29
CA ASN A 151 9.39 -17.83 -4.36
C ASN A 151 8.36 -16.77 -4.80
N ARG A 152 8.57 -15.51 -4.41
CA ARG A 152 7.79 -14.35 -4.86
C ARG A 152 7.95 -14.18 -6.37
N ASP A 153 9.20 -14.07 -6.85
CA ASP A 153 9.50 -13.72 -8.24
C ASP A 153 9.32 -14.90 -9.23
N SER A 154 9.18 -16.14 -8.74
CA SER A 154 8.93 -17.31 -9.59
C SER A 154 7.47 -17.53 -10.00
N GLY A 155 6.51 -16.78 -9.42
CA GLY A 155 5.09 -17.09 -9.55
C GLY A 155 4.18 -15.87 -9.73
N SER A 156 2.89 -16.13 -9.91
CA SER A 156 1.86 -15.10 -9.92
C SER A 156 1.33 -14.85 -8.51
N THR A 157 0.88 -13.62 -8.24
CA THR A 157 0.10 -13.30 -7.03
C THR A 157 -1.40 -13.52 -7.22
N PHE A 158 -1.89 -13.66 -8.47
CA PHE A 158 -3.32 -13.66 -8.77
C PHE A 158 -4.06 -14.90 -8.27
N ASP A 159 -3.41 -16.07 -8.28
CA ASP A 159 -3.99 -17.33 -7.82
C ASP A 159 -3.61 -17.70 -6.37
N LYS A 160 -2.81 -16.85 -5.70
CA LYS A 160 -2.44 -16.99 -4.30
C LYS A 160 -3.43 -16.28 -3.37
N PRO A 161 -3.54 -16.70 -2.09
CA PRO A 161 -4.32 -15.96 -1.11
C PRO A 161 -3.63 -14.65 -0.74
N VAL A 162 -4.37 -13.54 -0.84
CA VAL A 162 -3.91 -12.22 -0.39
C VAL A 162 -4.91 -11.68 0.63
N SER A 163 -4.53 -11.77 1.91
CA SER A 163 -5.25 -11.21 3.05
C SER A 163 -4.33 -10.22 3.76
N ILE A 164 -4.64 -8.94 3.61
CA ILE A 164 -3.81 -7.81 4.01
C ILE A 164 -4.31 -7.26 5.36
N TYR A 165 -3.39 -7.16 6.32
CA TYR A 165 -3.59 -6.41 7.56
C TYR A 165 -3.00 -5.00 7.38
N GLU A 166 -3.86 -4.01 7.21
CA GLU A 166 -3.45 -2.61 7.05
C GLU A 166 -3.15 -1.98 8.42
N VAL A 167 -1.99 -1.33 8.55
CA VAL A 167 -1.43 -0.90 9.83
C VAL A 167 -0.82 0.49 9.71
N HIS A 168 -1.18 1.38 10.65
CA HIS A 168 -0.40 2.58 10.91
C HIS A 168 0.62 2.30 12.01
N PRO A 169 1.94 2.21 11.71
CA PRO A 169 2.96 1.74 12.66
C PRO A 169 3.05 2.62 13.90
N GLY A 170 2.76 3.92 13.77
CA GLY A 170 2.77 4.86 14.89
C GLY A 170 1.58 4.74 15.85
N SER A 171 0.55 3.96 15.57
CA SER A 171 -0.66 3.90 16.43
C SER A 171 -1.25 2.50 16.59
N TRP A 172 -0.63 1.47 16.02
CA TRP A 172 -1.02 0.09 16.28
C TRP A 172 -0.90 -0.25 17.78
N ALA A 173 0.28 -0.03 18.33
CA ALA A 173 0.53 -0.12 19.76
C ALA A 173 1.53 0.96 20.18
N ARG A 174 1.56 1.24 21.48
CA ARG A 174 2.42 2.25 22.10
C ARG A 174 3.15 1.64 23.29
N SER A 175 4.35 2.16 23.57
CA SER A 175 5.08 1.85 24.80
C SER A 175 4.41 2.54 26.01
N PRO A 176 4.71 2.09 27.25
CA PRO A 176 4.27 2.80 28.45
C PRO A 176 4.66 4.28 28.38
N GLY A 177 3.70 5.18 28.62
CA GLY A 177 3.91 6.63 28.41
C GLY A 177 3.40 7.16 27.07
N ASN A 178 2.83 6.31 26.22
CA ASN A 178 2.29 6.64 24.89
C ASN A 178 3.37 6.96 23.83
N ASP A 179 4.60 6.50 24.05
CA ASP A 179 5.68 6.61 23.10
C ASP A 179 5.51 5.63 21.92
N PHE A 180 6.10 5.97 20.77
CA PHE A 180 6.11 5.08 19.62
C PHE A 180 6.87 3.78 19.92
N LEU A 181 6.46 2.69 19.29
CA LEU A 181 7.30 1.51 19.18
C LEU A 181 8.37 1.73 18.11
N SER A 182 9.55 1.19 18.36
CA SER A 182 10.58 1.05 17.33
C SER A 182 10.22 0.00 16.28
N TYR A 183 10.85 0.04 15.12
CA TYR A 183 10.70 -1.00 14.09
C TYR A 183 11.08 -2.39 14.60
N ARG A 184 12.04 -2.50 15.53
CA ARG A 184 12.39 -3.77 16.17
C ARG A 184 11.29 -4.30 17.08
N GLU A 185 10.70 -3.43 17.90
CA GLU A 185 9.56 -3.82 18.74
C GLU A 185 8.32 -4.16 17.92
N LEU A 186 8.11 -3.47 16.80
CA LEU A 186 7.09 -3.84 15.81
C LEU A 186 7.40 -5.19 15.19
N ALA A 187 8.65 -5.47 14.81
CA ALA A 187 9.05 -6.76 14.25
C ALA A 187 8.72 -7.91 15.21
N ASP A 188 9.02 -7.74 16.50
CA ASP A 188 8.75 -8.79 17.49
C ASP A 188 7.24 -9.01 17.73
N ARG A 189 6.46 -7.91 17.77
CA ARG A 189 5.04 -7.95 18.20
C ARG A 189 4.06 -8.03 17.05
N LEU A 190 4.18 -7.16 16.06
CA LEU A 190 3.24 -7.05 14.94
C LEU A 190 3.36 -8.24 14.00
N VAL A 191 4.58 -8.68 13.67
CA VAL A 191 4.79 -9.81 12.74
C VAL A 191 4.23 -11.09 13.34
N SER A 192 4.59 -11.39 14.60
CA SER A 192 4.05 -12.52 15.36
C SER A 192 2.52 -12.48 15.44
N TYR A 193 1.94 -11.30 15.67
CA TYR A 193 0.49 -11.12 15.70
C TYR A 193 -0.17 -11.40 14.34
N ALA A 194 0.36 -10.82 13.26
CA ALA A 194 -0.18 -11.00 11.92
C ALA A 194 -0.08 -12.46 11.45
N ALA A 195 1.03 -13.14 11.79
CA ALA A 195 1.23 -14.56 11.50
C ALA A 195 0.26 -15.45 12.28
N ASP A 196 0.09 -15.21 13.59
CA ASP A 196 -0.91 -15.92 14.42
C ASP A 196 -2.33 -15.76 13.87
N MET A 197 -2.65 -14.56 13.38
CA MET A 197 -3.95 -14.25 12.79
C MET A 197 -4.14 -14.84 11.39
N GLY A 198 -3.08 -15.36 10.75
CA GLY A 198 -3.14 -15.97 9.42
C GLY A 198 -3.24 -14.98 8.26
N TYR A 199 -2.86 -13.71 8.47
CA TYR A 199 -2.72 -12.77 7.36
C TYR A 199 -1.54 -13.16 6.48
N THR A 200 -1.60 -12.85 5.18
CA THR A 200 -0.51 -13.14 4.25
C THR A 200 0.35 -11.91 3.96
N HIS A 201 -0.16 -10.71 4.23
CA HIS A 201 0.55 -9.46 4.01
C HIS A 201 0.25 -8.46 5.13
N ILE A 202 1.21 -7.58 5.40
CA ILE A 202 1.01 -6.34 6.15
C ILE A 202 1.12 -5.18 5.14
N GLU A 203 0.14 -4.30 5.13
CA GLU A 203 0.20 -3.03 4.40
C GLU A 203 0.45 -1.90 5.40
N LEU A 204 1.57 -1.21 5.27
CA LEU A 204 1.93 -0.09 6.14
C LEU A 204 1.46 1.21 5.49
N LEU A 205 0.71 2.02 6.25
CA LEU A 205 0.54 3.44 5.93
C LEU A 205 1.92 4.11 5.75
N PRO A 206 2.02 5.24 5.01
CA PRO A 206 3.29 5.71 4.49
C PRO A 206 4.39 5.84 5.55
N VAL A 207 5.50 5.13 5.31
CA VAL A 207 6.68 5.12 6.18
C VAL A 207 7.80 6.04 5.68
N SER A 208 7.62 6.71 4.55
CA SER A 208 8.53 7.78 4.12
C SER A 208 8.51 8.95 5.12
N GLU A 209 9.62 9.68 5.24
CA GLU A 209 9.72 10.75 6.23
C GLU A 209 8.74 11.89 5.95
N HIS A 210 7.96 12.24 6.97
CA HIS A 210 6.88 13.22 6.91
C HIS A 210 6.91 14.12 8.16
N PRO A 211 6.62 15.42 8.06
CA PRO A 211 6.81 16.35 9.17
C PRO A 211 5.68 16.32 10.20
N LEU A 212 4.49 15.82 9.84
CA LEU A 212 3.26 15.94 10.63
C LEU A 212 2.59 14.58 10.86
N ASP A 213 2.43 14.15 12.11
CA ASP A 213 1.75 12.89 12.44
C ASP A 213 0.29 12.86 12.00
N ASP A 214 -0.40 14.00 12.10
CA ASP A 214 -1.81 14.16 11.71
C ASP A 214 -2.03 13.92 10.21
N SER A 215 -0.96 13.92 9.38
CA SER A 215 -1.05 13.52 7.97
C SER A 215 -1.11 12.00 7.76
N TRP A 216 -0.88 11.22 8.82
CA TRP A 216 -0.77 9.75 8.82
C TRP A 216 0.32 9.19 7.90
N GLY A 217 1.21 10.06 7.43
CA GLY A 217 2.26 9.74 6.46
C GLY A 217 2.00 10.30 5.06
N TYR A 218 0.77 10.69 4.71
CA TYR A 218 0.40 11.09 3.34
C TYR A 218 0.93 12.46 2.91
N GLN A 219 1.64 13.19 3.76
CA GLN A 219 2.32 14.44 3.39
C GLN A 219 3.84 14.27 3.52
N VAL A 220 4.43 13.55 2.56
CA VAL A 220 5.84 13.16 2.56
C VAL A 220 6.77 14.32 2.21
N THR A 221 7.91 14.41 2.91
CA THR A 221 9.00 15.35 2.57
C THR A 221 10.34 14.67 2.30
N GLY A 222 10.58 13.47 2.85
CA GLY A 222 11.76 12.65 2.59
C GLY A 222 11.35 11.34 1.93
N TYR A 223 11.36 11.31 0.59
CA TYR A 223 10.87 10.16 -0.18
C TYR A 223 11.78 8.93 -0.08
N PHE A 224 13.08 9.14 0.04
CA PHE A 224 14.10 8.10 0.14
C PHE A 224 14.48 7.77 1.59
N SER A 225 13.93 8.48 2.58
CA SER A 225 14.17 8.19 3.99
C SER A 225 12.95 7.50 4.59
N VAL A 226 13.20 6.37 5.25
CA VAL A 226 12.23 5.81 6.17
C VAL A 226 12.15 6.69 7.42
N THR A 227 10.94 6.90 7.96
CA THR A 227 10.73 7.86 9.03
C THR A 227 11.51 7.49 10.29
N SER A 228 12.21 8.47 10.82
CA SER A 228 13.06 8.35 12.00
C SER A 228 12.28 8.14 13.31
N ARG A 229 10.95 8.27 13.29
CA ARG A 229 10.05 8.07 14.45
C ARG A 229 10.22 6.71 15.12
N PHE A 230 10.54 5.69 14.33
CA PHE A 230 10.55 4.30 14.78
C PHE A 230 11.97 3.69 14.76
N GLY A 231 13.01 4.47 14.47
CA GLY A 231 14.39 4.00 14.50
C GLY A 231 15.18 4.37 13.25
N ARG A 232 16.13 3.51 12.89
CA ARG A 232 17.06 3.70 11.77
C ARG A 232 16.66 2.84 10.56
N PRO A 233 17.19 3.11 9.36
CA PRO A 233 16.87 2.31 8.17
C PRO A 233 17.09 0.80 8.34
N GLU A 234 18.17 0.39 9.00
CA GLU A 234 18.46 -1.01 9.30
C GLU A 234 17.44 -1.67 10.23
N ASP A 235 16.73 -0.88 11.07
CA ASP A 235 15.66 -1.41 11.92
C ASP A 235 14.40 -1.68 11.10
N PHE A 236 14.15 -0.90 10.04
CA PHE A 236 13.07 -1.16 9.09
C PHE A 236 13.40 -2.36 8.18
N MET A 237 14.65 -2.49 7.73
CA MET A 237 15.12 -3.70 7.04
C MET A 237 14.87 -4.94 7.90
N TYR A 238 15.20 -4.87 9.21
CA TYR A 238 14.90 -5.95 10.16
C TYR A 238 13.41 -6.28 10.24
N LEU A 239 12.52 -5.28 10.28
CA LEU A 239 11.07 -5.54 10.26
C LEU A 239 10.64 -6.31 9.01
N VAL A 240 11.10 -5.89 7.82
CA VAL A 240 10.75 -6.57 6.56
C VAL A 240 11.33 -7.99 6.51
N ASP A 241 12.58 -8.16 6.92
CA ASP A 241 13.24 -9.47 6.98
C ASP A 241 12.49 -10.43 7.91
N GLN A 242 12.05 -9.94 9.08
CA GLN A 242 11.21 -10.73 9.99
C GLN A 242 9.85 -11.07 9.40
N CYS A 243 9.21 -10.18 8.64
CA CYS A 243 7.99 -10.51 7.90
C CYS A 243 8.24 -11.68 6.94
N HIS A 244 9.30 -11.61 6.13
CA HIS A 244 9.62 -12.63 5.13
C HIS A 244 9.94 -13.99 5.78
N VAL A 245 10.72 -14.00 6.88
CA VAL A 245 11.01 -15.22 7.66
C VAL A 245 9.72 -15.88 8.19
N HIS A 246 8.69 -15.08 8.50
CA HIS A 246 7.40 -15.58 8.95
C HIS A 246 6.38 -15.76 7.82
N GLY A 247 6.79 -15.65 6.56
CA GLY A 247 5.94 -15.85 5.40
C GLY A 247 4.89 -14.76 5.17
N ILE A 248 5.15 -13.54 5.66
CA ILE A 248 4.30 -12.36 5.50
C ILE A 248 4.94 -11.41 4.50
N GLY A 249 4.18 -10.99 3.48
CA GLY A 249 4.63 -9.95 2.57
C GLY A 249 4.42 -8.53 3.10
N VAL A 250 5.26 -7.58 2.68
CA VAL A 250 5.17 -6.17 3.09
C VAL A 250 4.75 -5.28 1.93
N ILE A 251 3.64 -4.59 2.08
CA ILE A 251 3.14 -3.59 1.12
C ILE A 251 3.31 -2.21 1.76
N LEU A 252 3.78 -1.23 1.00
CA LEU A 252 3.86 0.16 1.45
C LEU A 252 2.86 1.04 0.74
N ASP A 253 2.15 1.88 1.50
CA ASP A 253 1.52 3.05 0.93
C ASP A 253 2.58 4.02 0.43
N TRP A 254 2.52 4.31 -0.86
CA TRP A 254 3.44 5.17 -1.57
C TRP A 254 2.70 6.38 -2.12
N VAL A 255 3.29 7.58 -1.95
CA VAL A 255 2.60 8.86 -2.15
C VAL A 255 3.20 9.68 -3.31
N PRO A 256 3.05 9.24 -4.57
CA PRO A 256 3.56 9.96 -5.74
C PRO A 256 2.61 11.06 -6.23
N ALA A 257 1.42 11.20 -5.63
CA ALA A 257 0.38 12.09 -6.14
C ALA A 257 0.66 13.58 -5.86
N HIS A 258 1.25 13.88 -4.71
CA HIS A 258 1.45 15.23 -4.21
C HIS A 258 2.52 15.29 -3.12
N PHE A 259 2.92 16.50 -2.73
CA PHE A 259 3.82 16.77 -1.60
C PHE A 259 3.47 18.12 -0.92
N PRO A 260 3.77 18.32 0.37
CA PRO A 260 3.36 19.52 1.09
C PRO A 260 4.27 20.73 0.79
N LYS A 261 3.88 21.91 1.28
CA LYS A 261 4.54 23.21 1.02
C LYS A 261 5.66 23.55 2.02
N ASP A 262 6.06 22.59 2.86
CA ASP A 262 7.08 22.78 3.88
C ASP A 262 8.40 23.30 3.31
N GLY A 263 8.95 24.33 3.97
CA GLY A 263 10.11 25.06 3.47
C GLY A 263 11.36 24.21 3.28
N HIS A 264 11.57 23.17 4.11
CA HIS A 264 12.71 22.27 4.00
C HIS A 264 12.56 21.23 2.88
N GLY A 265 11.32 20.96 2.43
CA GLY A 265 11.00 19.91 1.45
C GLY A 265 11.17 20.36 -0.01
N LEU A 266 10.44 19.72 -0.93
CA LEU A 266 10.61 19.89 -2.38
C LEU A 266 10.03 21.22 -2.94
N ALA A 267 9.17 21.90 -2.17
CA ALA A 267 8.48 23.10 -2.63
C ALA A 267 9.45 24.21 -3.04
N ARG A 268 9.32 24.73 -4.27
CA ARG A 268 10.16 25.81 -4.81
C ARG A 268 11.66 25.57 -4.63
N PHE A 269 12.09 24.33 -4.87
CA PHE A 269 13.37 23.80 -4.40
C PHE A 269 14.59 24.70 -4.68
N ASP A 270 14.73 25.17 -5.93
CA ASP A 270 15.83 26.03 -6.39
C ASP A 270 15.43 27.51 -6.56
N GLY A 271 14.29 27.89 -5.98
CA GLY A 271 13.65 29.19 -6.17
C GLY A 271 12.66 29.24 -7.35
N THR A 272 12.56 28.17 -8.14
CA THR A 272 11.55 28.00 -9.20
C THR A 272 10.59 26.86 -8.86
N ALA A 273 9.51 26.70 -9.63
CA ALA A 273 8.67 25.50 -9.57
C ALA A 273 9.42 24.33 -10.23
N LEU A 274 10.26 23.64 -9.43
CA LEU A 274 11.18 22.62 -9.91
C LEU A 274 10.51 21.26 -10.00
N TYR A 275 10.03 20.75 -8.86
CA TYR A 275 9.34 19.49 -8.72
C TYR A 275 7.85 19.62 -9.03
N GLU A 276 7.24 20.73 -8.62
CA GLU A 276 5.85 21.07 -8.91
C GLU A 276 5.68 21.72 -10.28
N HIS A 277 4.46 21.69 -10.81
CA HIS A 277 4.14 22.44 -12.02
C HIS A 277 4.07 23.96 -11.73
N SER A 278 4.58 24.80 -12.64
CA SER A 278 4.65 26.25 -12.45
C SER A 278 3.29 26.96 -12.47
N ASP A 279 2.35 26.46 -13.28
CA ASP A 279 0.95 26.87 -13.28
C ASP A 279 0.19 26.22 -12.10
N PRO A 280 -0.30 26.99 -11.12
CA PRO A 280 -1.00 26.46 -9.95
C PRO A 280 -2.26 25.66 -10.29
N ARG A 281 -2.91 25.94 -11.43
CA ARG A 281 -4.08 25.18 -11.89
C ARG A 281 -3.75 23.73 -12.22
N GLN A 282 -2.48 23.41 -12.42
CA GLN A 282 -1.96 22.05 -12.62
C GLN A 282 -1.04 21.60 -11.49
N GLY A 283 -0.44 22.54 -10.76
CA GLY A 283 0.59 22.29 -9.75
C GLY A 283 0.09 22.27 -8.31
N GLU A 284 -1.21 22.48 -8.04
CA GLU A 284 -1.75 22.51 -6.68
C GLU A 284 -3.05 21.71 -6.52
N HIS A 285 -3.20 21.06 -5.36
CA HIS A 285 -4.48 20.58 -4.86
C HIS A 285 -5.05 21.63 -3.90
N PRO A 286 -6.07 22.42 -4.31
CA PRO A 286 -6.53 23.57 -3.53
C PRO A 286 -7.15 23.17 -2.19
N ASP A 287 -7.90 22.07 -2.15
CA ASP A 287 -8.57 21.61 -0.92
C ASP A 287 -7.59 21.01 0.11
N TRP A 288 -6.44 20.51 -0.34
CA TRP A 288 -5.42 19.90 0.52
C TRP A 288 -4.30 20.87 0.90
N GLY A 289 -4.13 21.96 0.16
CA GLY A 289 -3.04 22.91 0.35
C GLY A 289 -1.66 22.38 -0.07
N THR A 290 -1.61 21.31 -0.88
CA THR A 290 -0.37 20.64 -1.32
C THR A 290 -0.03 20.92 -2.78
N LEU A 291 1.20 20.58 -3.17
CA LEU A 291 1.72 20.71 -4.53
C LEU A 291 1.65 19.38 -5.30
N ILE A 292 1.44 19.45 -6.61
CA ILE A 292 1.37 18.31 -7.53
C ILE A 292 2.69 18.22 -8.30
N PHE A 293 3.27 17.03 -8.37
CA PHE A 293 4.46 16.78 -9.17
C PHE A 293 4.25 17.11 -10.65
N ASN A 294 5.25 17.70 -11.28
CA ASN A 294 5.27 17.91 -12.73
C ASN A 294 5.72 16.63 -13.46
N TYR A 295 4.78 15.71 -13.67
CA TYR A 295 5.03 14.41 -14.33
C TYR A 295 5.59 14.53 -15.77
N ASN A 296 5.43 15.69 -16.41
CA ASN A 296 5.97 15.95 -17.75
C ASN A 296 7.49 16.22 -17.73
N ARG A 297 8.05 16.56 -16.57
CA ARG A 297 9.49 16.84 -16.43
C ARG A 297 10.27 15.54 -16.20
N HIS A 298 11.29 15.32 -17.01
CA HIS A 298 12.04 14.06 -17.04
C HIS A 298 12.67 13.72 -15.70
N GLU A 299 13.36 14.68 -15.07
CA GLU A 299 14.05 14.48 -13.80
C GLU A 299 13.07 14.23 -12.64
N VAL A 300 11.88 14.85 -12.68
CA VAL A 300 10.83 14.64 -11.67
C VAL A 300 10.21 13.25 -11.82
N ARG A 301 9.94 12.83 -13.06
CA ARG A 301 9.50 11.46 -13.34
C ARG A 301 10.56 10.43 -12.91
N ASN A 302 11.84 10.73 -13.17
CA ASN A 302 12.95 9.89 -12.75
C ASN A 302 13.05 9.80 -11.23
N PHE A 303 12.87 10.91 -10.50
CA PHE A 303 12.87 10.93 -9.04
C PHE A 303 11.86 9.93 -8.48
N LEU A 304 10.61 9.98 -8.97
CA LEU A 304 9.53 9.09 -8.51
C LEU A 304 9.75 7.63 -8.92
N ILE A 305 10.13 7.36 -10.18
CA ILE A 305 10.40 5.98 -10.64
C ILE A 305 11.59 5.38 -9.87
N SER A 306 12.64 6.16 -9.68
CA SER A 306 13.81 5.71 -8.93
C SER A 306 13.49 5.51 -7.45
N ASN A 307 12.58 6.30 -6.88
CA ASN A 307 12.09 6.09 -5.53
C ASN A 307 11.32 4.78 -5.38
N ALA A 308 10.47 4.43 -6.35
CA ALA A 308 9.80 3.13 -6.34
C ALA A 308 10.82 1.98 -6.36
N VAL A 309 11.77 2.01 -7.31
CA VAL A 309 12.84 1.01 -7.42
C VAL A 309 13.69 0.93 -6.15
N TYR A 310 13.99 2.07 -5.52
CA TYR A 310 14.74 2.14 -4.28
C TYR A 310 14.11 1.33 -3.14
N TRP A 311 12.81 1.49 -2.92
CA TRP A 311 12.12 0.75 -1.85
C TRP A 311 12.12 -0.76 -2.08
N PHE A 312 11.86 -1.20 -3.31
CA PHE A 312 11.94 -2.63 -3.67
C PHE A 312 13.36 -3.18 -3.55
N GLU A 313 14.37 -2.42 -3.99
CA GLU A 313 15.75 -2.89 -4.02
C GLU A 313 16.46 -2.84 -2.66
N LYS A 314 16.28 -1.77 -1.89
CA LYS A 314 16.99 -1.56 -0.63
C LYS A 314 16.26 -2.08 0.59
N PHE A 315 14.93 -2.18 0.53
CA PHE A 315 14.11 -2.63 1.66
C PHE A 315 13.28 -3.87 1.36
N HIS A 316 13.44 -4.48 0.18
CA HIS A 316 12.88 -5.78 -0.19
C HIS A 316 11.35 -5.89 -0.12
N ILE A 317 10.62 -4.78 -0.05
CA ILE A 317 9.14 -4.80 0.05
C ILE A 317 8.50 -5.59 -1.12
N ASP A 318 7.29 -6.10 -0.92
CA ASP A 318 6.60 -6.96 -1.88
C ASP A 318 5.51 -6.25 -2.66
N GLY A 319 5.17 -5.02 -2.27
CA GLY A 319 4.24 -4.22 -3.04
C GLY A 319 4.17 -2.75 -2.66
N MET A 320 3.53 -1.98 -3.51
CA MET A 320 3.18 -0.58 -3.27
C MET A 320 1.72 -0.33 -3.55
N ARG A 321 1.06 0.40 -2.66
CA ARG A 321 -0.28 0.93 -2.86
C ARG A 321 -0.21 2.44 -3.08
N VAL A 322 -0.81 2.90 -4.18
CA VAL A 322 -0.89 4.33 -4.54
C VAL A 322 -2.26 4.85 -4.15
N ASP A 323 -2.26 5.77 -3.19
CA ASP A 323 -3.44 6.52 -2.78
C ASP A 323 -3.89 7.54 -3.83
N ALA A 324 -5.19 7.78 -3.90
CA ALA A 324 -5.83 8.85 -4.65
C ALA A 324 -5.35 8.97 -6.09
N VAL A 325 -5.23 7.86 -6.83
CA VAL A 325 -4.77 7.85 -8.24
C VAL A 325 -5.63 8.78 -9.11
N ALA A 326 -6.91 8.94 -8.79
CA ALA A 326 -7.80 9.90 -9.43
C ALA A 326 -7.28 11.35 -9.37
N SER A 327 -6.64 11.74 -8.27
CA SER A 327 -6.02 13.07 -8.09
C SER A 327 -4.90 13.33 -9.10
N MET A 328 -4.22 12.27 -9.54
CA MET A 328 -3.18 12.32 -10.56
C MET A 328 -3.76 12.36 -11.97
N LEU A 329 -4.78 11.53 -12.24
CA LEU A 329 -5.33 11.27 -13.57
C LEU A 329 -6.16 12.44 -14.13
N TYR A 330 -6.72 13.30 -13.29
CA TYR A 330 -7.66 14.34 -13.69
C TYR A 330 -7.13 15.74 -13.38
N LEU A 331 -7.04 16.58 -14.42
CA LEU A 331 -6.61 17.99 -14.31
C LEU A 331 -7.61 18.84 -13.52
N ASP A 332 -8.87 18.43 -13.47
CA ASP A 332 -9.99 19.07 -12.78
C ASP A 332 -10.32 18.47 -11.40
N TYR A 333 -9.50 17.54 -10.90
CA TYR A 333 -9.69 16.96 -9.57
C TYR A 333 -9.69 18.04 -8.48
N GLY A 334 -10.78 18.11 -7.70
CA GLY A 334 -10.95 19.10 -6.63
C GLY A 334 -11.06 20.55 -7.11
N LYS A 335 -11.34 20.80 -8.40
CA LYS A 335 -11.35 22.16 -8.99
C LYS A 335 -12.70 22.48 -9.63
N LYS A 336 -13.12 23.74 -9.53
CA LYS A 336 -14.37 24.22 -10.16
C LYS A 336 -14.14 24.58 -11.62
N LYS A 337 -15.24 24.78 -12.36
CA LYS A 337 -15.20 25.28 -13.74
C LYS A 337 -14.45 26.62 -13.80
N GLY A 338 -13.42 26.70 -14.65
CA GLY A 338 -12.58 27.88 -14.80
C GLY A 338 -11.31 27.89 -13.94
N GLU A 339 -11.18 26.94 -13.00
CA GLU A 339 -10.00 26.79 -12.13
C GLU A 339 -9.00 25.74 -12.64
N TRP A 340 -9.26 25.11 -13.79
CA TRP A 340 -8.40 24.14 -14.45
C TRP A 340 -8.32 24.41 -15.97
N ILE A 341 -7.33 23.82 -16.63
CA ILE A 341 -7.15 23.90 -18.09
C ILE A 341 -7.14 22.51 -18.73
N PRO A 342 -7.74 22.33 -19.91
CA PRO A 342 -7.75 21.04 -20.58
C PRO A 342 -6.37 20.66 -21.14
N ASN A 343 -6.19 19.37 -21.38
CA ASN A 343 -5.04 18.85 -22.11
C ASN A 343 -5.05 19.28 -23.59
N GLU A 344 -3.99 18.95 -24.31
CA GLU A 344 -3.82 19.32 -25.73
C GLU A 344 -4.92 18.79 -26.67
N PHE A 345 -5.70 17.79 -26.24
CA PHE A 345 -6.85 17.22 -26.97
C PHE A 345 -8.21 17.73 -26.49
N GLY A 346 -8.24 18.69 -25.55
CA GLY A 346 -9.47 19.28 -25.01
C GLY A 346 -10.12 18.50 -23.87
N GLY A 347 -9.52 17.41 -23.41
CA GLY A 347 -10.01 16.59 -22.29
C GLY A 347 -9.48 17.03 -20.92
N ASN A 348 -9.99 16.42 -19.85
CA ASN A 348 -9.52 16.64 -18.48
C ASN A 348 -8.48 15.62 -18.00
N GLN A 349 -8.06 14.69 -18.87
CA GLN A 349 -7.05 13.69 -18.51
C GLN A 349 -5.66 14.32 -18.41
N ASN A 350 -4.95 14.06 -17.32
CA ASN A 350 -3.56 14.43 -17.14
C ASN A 350 -2.64 13.43 -17.84
N LEU A 351 -2.30 13.72 -19.10
CA LEU A 351 -1.51 12.82 -19.95
C LEU A 351 -0.12 12.52 -19.38
N GLY A 352 0.50 13.50 -18.71
CA GLY A 352 1.79 13.34 -18.04
C GLY A 352 1.73 12.30 -16.92
N ALA A 353 0.70 12.38 -16.08
CA ALA A 353 0.48 11.39 -15.02
C ALA A 353 0.16 9.99 -15.58
N VAL A 354 -0.66 9.91 -16.63
CA VAL A 354 -0.96 8.64 -17.31
C VAL A 354 0.32 7.99 -17.85
N GLN A 355 1.18 8.75 -18.52
CA GLN A 355 2.44 8.25 -19.06
C GLN A 355 3.42 7.86 -17.95
N PHE A 356 3.49 8.64 -16.87
CA PHE A 356 4.28 8.31 -15.70
C PHE A 356 3.86 6.97 -15.09
N LEU A 357 2.57 6.75 -14.82
CA LEU A 357 2.08 5.50 -14.22
C LEU A 357 2.36 4.28 -15.10
N LYS A 358 2.21 4.43 -16.43
CA LYS A 358 2.58 3.37 -17.39
C LYS A 358 4.07 3.04 -17.35
N GLN A 359 4.92 4.07 -17.33
CA GLN A 359 6.38 3.88 -17.27
C GLN A 359 6.80 3.27 -15.93
N LEU A 360 6.25 3.78 -14.83
CA LEU A 360 6.48 3.29 -13.47
C LEU A 360 6.20 1.79 -13.38
N ASN A 361 4.96 1.37 -13.68
CA ASN A 361 4.57 -0.04 -13.54
C ASN A 361 5.40 -0.93 -14.48
N SER A 362 5.61 -0.52 -15.73
CA SER A 362 6.46 -1.28 -16.67
C SER A 362 7.88 -1.45 -16.15
N THR A 363 8.44 -0.41 -15.51
CA THR A 363 9.80 -0.44 -14.96
C THR A 363 9.88 -1.33 -13.74
N VAL A 364 8.99 -1.16 -12.77
CA VAL A 364 8.98 -1.95 -11.53
C VAL A 364 8.81 -3.43 -11.83
N PHE A 365 7.82 -3.83 -12.64
CA PHE A 365 7.63 -5.24 -13.00
C PHE A 365 8.77 -5.84 -13.82
N ASN A 366 9.56 -5.02 -14.52
CA ASN A 366 10.75 -5.50 -15.23
C ASN A 366 11.90 -5.84 -14.27
N TYR A 367 12.04 -5.13 -13.15
CA TYR A 367 13.03 -5.45 -12.12
C TYR A 367 12.54 -6.52 -11.14
N PHE A 368 11.26 -6.46 -10.78
CA PHE A 368 10.65 -7.25 -9.71
C PHE A 368 9.34 -7.86 -10.24
N PRO A 369 9.35 -9.06 -10.85
CA PRO A 369 8.18 -9.60 -11.53
C PRO A 369 7.08 -10.10 -10.59
N GLY A 370 7.42 -10.47 -9.35
CA GLY A 370 6.48 -11.09 -8.39
C GLY A 370 5.77 -10.13 -7.44
N ILE A 371 6.03 -8.82 -7.54
CA ILE A 371 5.49 -7.81 -6.61
C ILE A 371 4.04 -7.43 -6.89
N MET A 372 3.46 -6.64 -6.00
CA MET A 372 2.13 -6.06 -6.14
C MET A 372 2.18 -4.54 -6.33
N MET A 373 1.62 -4.04 -7.43
CA MET A 373 1.27 -2.63 -7.60
C MET A 373 -0.24 -2.47 -7.43
N ILE A 374 -0.69 -1.69 -6.45
CA ILE A 374 -2.09 -1.55 -6.05
C ILE A 374 -2.51 -0.09 -6.23
N ALA A 375 -3.68 0.15 -6.83
CA ALA A 375 -4.24 1.49 -7.00
C ALA A 375 -5.51 1.67 -6.18
N GLU A 376 -5.62 2.78 -5.45
CA GLU A 376 -6.90 3.35 -5.06
C GLU A 376 -7.31 4.40 -6.10
N GLU A 377 -8.34 4.07 -6.86
CA GLU A 377 -8.86 4.92 -7.92
C GLU A 377 -10.38 4.94 -7.80
N SER A 378 -10.91 6.07 -7.33
CA SER A 378 -12.31 6.23 -6.90
C SER A 378 -13.25 6.74 -8.01
N THR A 379 -12.77 6.83 -9.26
CA THR A 379 -13.62 7.08 -10.44
C THR A 379 -13.83 5.79 -11.25
N SER A 380 -14.35 5.95 -12.46
CA SER A 380 -14.63 4.87 -13.41
C SER A 380 -13.56 4.75 -14.50
N TRP A 381 -12.31 5.13 -14.20
CA TRP A 381 -11.22 4.99 -15.17
C TRP A 381 -11.05 3.51 -15.56
N PRO A 382 -11.11 3.17 -16.86
CA PRO A 382 -11.08 1.78 -17.29
C PRO A 382 -9.65 1.21 -17.35
N SER A 383 -9.53 -0.10 -17.16
CA SER A 383 -8.29 -0.86 -17.39
C SER A 383 -7.12 -0.41 -16.50
N ILE A 384 -7.40 -0.07 -15.25
CA ILE A 384 -6.37 0.29 -14.25
C ILE A 384 -5.41 -0.89 -14.05
N THR A 385 -5.96 -2.11 -13.97
CA THR A 385 -5.21 -3.34 -13.67
C THR A 385 -4.77 -4.12 -14.91
N LYS A 386 -4.82 -3.49 -16.10
CA LYS A 386 -4.41 -4.12 -17.35
C LYS A 386 -3.01 -3.64 -17.76
N PRO A 387 -2.24 -4.46 -18.49
CA PRO A 387 -0.88 -4.09 -18.91
C PRO A 387 -0.81 -2.81 -19.74
N PRO A 388 0.27 -2.02 -19.65
CA PRO A 388 0.41 -0.77 -20.40
C PRO A 388 0.37 -0.96 -21.92
N TYR A 389 0.90 -2.08 -22.44
CA TYR A 389 0.90 -2.37 -23.87
C TYR A 389 -0.49 -2.67 -24.46
N THR A 390 -1.50 -2.96 -23.63
CA THR A 390 -2.91 -3.07 -24.05
C THR A 390 -3.71 -1.80 -23.77
N GLY A 391 -3.06 -0.72 -23.34
CA GLY A 391 -3.68 0.57 -23.03
C GLY A 391 -4.01 0.80 -21.55
N GLY A 392 -3.82 -0.18 -20.67
CA GLY A 392 -4.05 -0.03 -19.23
C GLY A 392 -2.96 0.78 -18.50
N LEU A 393 -3.10 0.97 -17.19
CA LEU A 393 -2.09 1.69 -16.38
C LEU A 393 -0.99 0.78 -15.81
N GLY A 394 -1.19 -0.54 -15.84
CA GLY A 394 -0.21 -1.52 -15.43
C GLY A 394 -0.18 -1.87 -13.95
N PHE A 395 -1.17 -1.43 -13.15
CA PHE A 395 -1.30 -1.93 -11.78
C PHE A 395 -1.65 -3.42 -11.78
N SER A 396 -1.24 -4.15 -10.76
CA SER A 396 -1.70 -5.53 -10.57
C SER A 396 -3.11 -5.58 -9.97
N TYR A 397 -3.44 -4.66 -9.06
CA TYR A 397 -4.72 -4.64 -8.36
C TYR A 397 -5.32 -3.23 -8.23
N LYS A 398 -6.64 -3.17 -8.01
CA LYS A 398 -7.40 -1.95 -7.73
C LYS A 398 -8.25 -2.16 -6.47
N TRP A 399 -8.29 -1.19 -5.57
CA TRP A 399 -9.27 -1.19 -4.47
C TRP A 399 -10.70 -1.08 -5.01
N ASN A 400 -11.60 -1.93 -4.53
CA ASN A 400 -13.01 -1.90 -4.94
C ASN A 400 -13.82 -0.93 -4.07
N MET A 401 -13.65 0.36 -4.36
CA MET A 401 -14.36 1.44 -3.65
C MET A 401 -15.88 1.38 -3.86
N GLY A 402 -16.35 0.86 -5.00
CA GLY A 402 -17.77 0.68 -5.27
C GLY A 402 -18.40 -0.36 -4.34
N TRP A 403 -17.78 -1.55 -4.25
CA TRP A 403 -18.18 -2.59 -3.31
C TRP A 403 -18.16 -2.08 -1.87
N MET A 404 -17.07 -1.42 -1.45
CA MET A 404 -16.93 -0.93 -0.08
C MET A 404 -18.08 0.03 0.30
N ASN A 405 -18.38 1.00 -0.56
CA ASN A 405 -19.44 1.98 -0.30
C ASN A 405 -20.83 1.34 -0.23
N ASP A 406 -21.18 0.49 -1.21
CA ASP A 406 -22.47 -0.19 -1.22
C ASP A 406 -22.61 -1.12 -0.02
N TYR A 407 -21.54 -1.85 0.30
CA TYR A 407 -21.54 -2.83 1.36
C TYR A 407 -21.63 -2.18 2.76
N LEU A 408 -20.85 -1.14 3.03
CA LEU A 408 -20.92 -0.41 4.29
C LEU A 408 -22.29 0.24 4.50
N ARG A 409 -22.92 0.76 3.43
CA ARG A 409 -24.30 1.25 3.50
C ARG A 409 -25.25 0.14 3.90
N TYR A 410 -25.17 -1.01 3.25
CA TYR A 410 -26.05 -2.16 3.53
C TYR A 410 -25.94 -2.66 4.97
N VAL A 411 -24.72 -2.92 5.45
CA VAL A 411 -24.53 -3.49 6.81
C VAL A 411 -24.84 -2.48 7.92
N SER A 412 -24.76 -1.17 7.63
CA SER A 412 -25.14 -0.12 8.58
C SER A 412 -26.65 0.09 8.71
N MET A 413 -27.45 -0.44 7.77
CA MET A 413 -28.91 -0.35 7.84
C MET A 413 -29.47 -1.35 8.84
N ASP A 414 -30.50 -0.92 9.58
CA ASP A 414 -31.34 -1.81 10.39
C ASP A 414 -31.80 -3.01 9.52
N PRO A 415 -31.67 -4.25 10.01
CA PRO A 415 -32.04 -5.44 9.26
C PRO A 415 -33.43 -5.40 8.62
N VAL A 416 -34.41 -4.72 9.22
CA VAL A 416 -35.78 -4.65 8.67
C VAL A 416 -35.85 -3.92 7.32
N TYR A 417 -34.88 -3.05 7.03
CA TYR A 417 -34.83 -2.27 5.78
C TYR A 417 -33.98 -2.92 4.69
N ARG A 418 -33.15 -3.91 5.03
CA ARG A 418 -32.18 -4.53 4.10
C ARG A 418 -32.84 -5.14 2.86
N LYS A 419 -34.08 -5.64 2.98
CA LYS A 419 -34.84 -6.18 1.86
C LYS A 419 -35.08 -5.19 0.72
N TYR A 420 -35.19 -3.90 1.03
CA TYR A 420 -35.39 -2.84 0.03
C TYR A 420 -34.09 -2.43 -0.68
N HIS A 421 -32.94 -2.92 -0.19
CA HIS A 421 -31.61 -2.54 -0.64
C HIS A 421 -30.74 -3.77 -0.94
N HIS A 422 -31.35 -4.91 -1.25
CA HIS A 422 -30.65 -6.15 -1.55
C HIS A 422 -29.69 -6.03 -2.75
N ASN A 423 -29.93 -5.07 -3.64
CA ASN A 423 -29.03 -4.75 -4.74
C ASN A 423 -27.63 -4.29 -4.28
N LEU A 424 -27.50 -3.72 -3.07
CA LEU A 424 -26.20 -3.24 -2.55
C LEU A 424 -25.21 -4.37 -2.27
N ILE A 425 -25.70 -5.59 -2.03
CA ILE A 425 -24.85 -6.77 -1.83
C ILE A 425 -24.65 -7.58 -3.11
N THR A 426 -25.48 -7.41 -4.15
CA THR A 426 -25.40 -8.21 -5.39
C THR A 426 -24.79 -7.46 -6.57
N PHE A 427 -24.85 -6.12 -6.58
CA PHE A 427 -24.48 -5.31 -7.75
C PHE A 427 -22.99 -5.37 -8.09
N SER A 428 -22.10 -5.45 -7.10
CA SER A 428 -20.64 -5.49 -7.29
C SER A 428 -20.19 -6.64 -8.19
N ILE A 429 -20.88 -7.79 -8.15
CA ILE A 429 -20.57 -8.96 -8.98
C ILE A 429 -20.72 -8.65 -10.48
N MET A 430 -21.58 -7.69 -10.86
CA MET A 430 -21.76 -7.28 -12.26
C MET A 430 -20.49 -6.74 -12.92
N TYR A 431 -19.56 -6.21 -12.12
CA TYR A 431 -18.29 -5.65 -12.60
C TYR A 431 -17.07 -6.24 -11.90
N ALA A 432 -17.22 -7.18 -10.97
CA ALA A 432 -16.13 -7.74 -10.16
C ALA A 432 -14.99 -8.37 -10.99
N MET A 433 -15.25 -8.71 -12.25
CA MET A 433 -14.26 -9.29 -13.18
C MET A 433 -13.68 -8.26 -14.17
N SER A 434 -14.06 -6.98 -14.06
CA SER A 434 -13.56 -5.91 -14.95
C SER A 434 -12.12 -5.51 -14.61
N GLU A 435 -11.76 -5.58 -13.34
CA GLU A 435 -10.43 -5.31 -12.80
C GLU A 435 -10.05 -6.39 -11.78
N ASN A 436 -8.77 -6.46 -11.44
CA ASN A 436 -8.30 -7.34 -10.38
C ASN A 436 -8.51 -6.65 -9.02
N PHE A 437 -9.67 -6.88 -8.40
CA PHE A 437 -10.07 -6.13 -7.22
C PHE A 437 -9.49 -6.66 -5.90
N ILE A 438 -9.18 -5.73 -5.00
CA ILE A 438 -9.06 -5.95 -3.55
C ILE A 438 -10.31 -5.35 -2.89
N LEU A 439 -10.98 -6.14 -2.05
CA LEU A 439 -12.08 -5.69 -1.21
C LEU A 439 -11.49 -5.07 0.05
N VAL A 440 -11.87 -3.83 0.35
CA VAL A 440 -11.19 -3.02 1.34
C VAL A 440 -12.13 -2.50 2.43
N LEU A 441 -11.71 -2.65 3.68
CA LEU A 441 -12.26 -1.99 4.85
C LEU A 441 -11.10 -1.29 5.58
N SER A 442 -10.67 -0.17 5.00
CA SER A 442 -9.42 0.52 5.34
C SER A 442 -9.57 1.53 6.49
N HIS A 443 -8.45 2.14 6.87
CA HIS A 443 -8.36 3.19 7.88
C HIS A 443 -9.32 4.37 7.65
N ASP A 444 -9.50 4.78 6.39
CA ASP A 444 -10.38 5.88 5.99
C ASP A 444 -11.84 5.67 6.35
N GLU A 445 -12.25 4.41 6.52
CA GLU A 445 -13.64 4.07 6.82
C GLU A 445 -13.96 4.03 8.30
N VAL A 446 -12.97 4.21 9.19
CA VAL A 446 -13.15 4.15 10.64
C VAL A 446 -12.70 5.41 11.38
N VAL A 447 -12.82 6.56 10.72
CA VAL A 447 -12.42 7.90 11.19
C VAL A 447 -13.46 8.96 10.84
N HIS A 448 -13.24 10.20 11.30
CA HIS A 448 -13.97 11.41 10.88
C HIS A 448 -15.50 11.32 11.05
N GLY A 449 -15.97 10.66 12.12
CA GLY A 449 -17.40 10.52 12.41
C GLY A 449 -18.08 9.38 11.64
N LYS A 450 -17.33 8.62 10.82
CA LYS A 450 -17.85 7.45 10.10
C LYS A 450 -18.10 6.25 11.03
N ARG A 451 -17.64 6.30 12.29
CA ARG A 451 -17.65 5.22 13.30
C ARG A 451 -16.68 4.08 12.96
N SER A 452 -16.24 3.37 13.99
CA SER A 452 -15.60 2.05 13.86
C SER A 452 -16.53 1.04 13.17
N MET A 453 -15.97 -0.08 12.69
CA MET A 453 -16.78 -1.13 12.06
C MET A 453 -17.89 -1.63 12.98
N ILE A 454 -17.63 -1.91 14.26
CA ILE A 454 -18.68 -2.33 15.22
C ILE A 454 -19.70 -1.22 15.50
N GLY A 455 -19.28 0.04 15.42
CA GLY A 455 -20.14 1.22 15.56
C GLY A 455 -21.10 1.41 14.39
N LYS A 456 -20.77 0.88 13.20
CA LYS A 456 -21.64 0.89 12.02
C LYS A 456 -22.77 -0.14 12.12
N ILE A 457 -22.51 -1.32 12.70
CA ILE A 457 -23.51 -2.38 12.78
C ILE A 457 -24.65 -1.99 13.75
N PRO A 458 -25.93 -2.09 13.34
CA PRO A 458 -27.07 -1.78 14.21
C PRO A 458 -27.37 -2.93 15.19
N GLY A 459 -28.27 -2.65 16.15
CA GLY A 459 -28.74 -3.65 17.11
C GLY A 459 -28.04 -3.58 18.47
N ASP A 460 -28.37 -4.55 19.32
CA ASP A 460 -27.77 -4.70 20.64
C ASP A 460 -26.31 -5.20 20.57
N TYR A 461 -25.69 -5.37 21.74
CA TYR A 461 -24.29 -5.81 21.84
C TYR A 461 -24.04 -7.14 21.11
N TRP A 462 -24.92 -8.13 21.25
CA TRP A 462 -24.76 -9.43 20.59
C TRP A 462 -24.93 -9.30 19.07
N GLN A 463 -25.96 -8.57 18.63
CA GLN A 463 -26.25 -8.34 17.21
C GLN A 463 -25.14 -7.57 16.50
N LYS A 464 -24.44 -6.66 17.19
CA LYS A 464 -23.27 -5.96 16.66
C LYS A 464 -22.13 -6.91 16.29
N PHE A 465 -21.78 -7.83 17.19
CA PHE A 465 -20.75 -8.83 16.91
C PHE A 465 -21.21 -9.85 15.86
N ALA A 466 -22.44 -10.35 15.94
CA ALA A 466 -23.00 -11.25 14.93
C ALA A 466 -22.99 -10.59 13.54
N GLY A 467 -23.46 -9.35 13.45
CA GLY A 467 -23.43 -8.54 12.25
C GLY A 467 -22.01 -8.36 11.70
N LEU A 468 -21.02 -8.08 12.55
CA LEU A 468 -19.62 -8.04 12.11
C LEU A 468 -19.12 -9.37 11.55
N ARG A 469 -19.42 -10.49 12.20
CA ARG A 469 -18.95 -11.79 11.74
C ARG A 469 -19.52 -12.14 10.36
N VAL A 470 -20.81 -11.93 10.12
CA VAL A 470 -21.39 -12.09 8.77
C VAL A 470 -20.85 -11.07 7.78
N THR A 471 -20.56 -9.84 8.23
CA THR A 471 -19.92 -8.81 7.39
C THR A 471 -18.58 -9.27 6.84
N TYR A 472 -17.70 -9.76 7.71
CA TYR A 472 -16.39 -10.25 7.31
C TYR A 472 -16.46 -11.58 6.58
N GLY A 473 -17.37 -12.49 6.98
CA GLY A 473 -17.58 -13.76 6.30
C GLY A 473 -17.98 -13.60 4.84
N TYR A 474 -18.91 -12.67 4.56
CA TYR A 474 -19.30 -12.33 3.19
C TYR A 474 -18.15 -11.70 2.40
N MET A 475 -17.42 -10.75 2.98
CA MET A 475 -16.24 -10.15 2.35
C MET A 475 -15.21 -11.21 1.92
N PHE A 476 -14.96 -12.21 2.76
CA PHE A 476 -14.04 -13.29 2.45
C PHE A 476 -14.57 -14.23 1.37
N GLY A 477 -15.86 -14.55 1.39
CA GLY A 477 -16.53 -15.35 0.37
C GLY A 477 -16.66 -14.64 -0.99
N HIS A 478 -16.80 -13.32 -1.03
CA HIS A 478 -16.91 -12.53 -2.27
C HIS A 478 -15.61 -12.62 -3.13
N PRO A 479 -15.67 -12.61 -4.47
CA PRO A 479 -14.47 -12.61 -5.31
C PRO A 479 -13.59 -11.37 -5.10
N GLY A 480 -12.26 -11.56 -5.16
CA GLY A 480 -11.24 -10.51 -4.99
C GLY A 480 -10.40 -10.69 -3.73
N LYS A 481 -9.24 -10.02 -3.66
CA LYS A 481 -8.34 -10.10 -2.50
C LYS A 481 -8.88 -9.32 -1.30
N LYS A 482 -8.30 -9.47 -0.10
CA LYS A 482 -8.87 -8.94 1.15
C LYS A 482 -7.94 -7.92 1.81
N LEU A 483 -8.49 -6.83 2.31
CA LEU A 483 -7.79 -5.87 3.17
C LEU A 483 -8.67 -5.44 4.35
N MET A 484 -8.12 -5.53 5.55
CA MET A 484 -8.76 -5.07 6.78
C MET A 484 -7.79 -4.23 7.62
N PHE A 485 -8.25 -3.06 8.04
CA PHE A 485 -7.48 -2.20 8.93
C PHE A 485 -7.44 -2.69 10.37
N MET A 486 -6.30 -2.46 11.03
CA MET A 486 -6.09 -2.74 12.44
C MET A 486 -7.20 -2.20 13.35
N GLY A 487 -7.60 -2.97 14.35
CA GLY A 487 -8.72 -2.66 15.25
C GLY A 487 -10.05 -3.24 14.82
N ASN A 488 -10.24 -3.51 13.52
CA ASN A 488 -11.46 -4.12 13.01
C ASN A 488 -11.59 -5.59 13.44
N GLU A 489 -10.48 -6.32 13.50
CA GLU A 489 -10.42 -7.77 13.70
C GLU A 489 -10.86 -8.21 15.11
N PHE A 490 -10.79 -7.32 16.09
CA PHE A 490 -11.28 -7.56 17.45
C PHE A 490 -12.43 -6.63 17.83
N GLY A 491 -12.97 -5.87 16.87
CA GLY A 491 -14.18 -5.05 17.08
C GLY A 491 -13.96 -3.86 18.00
N GLN A 492 -12.91 -3.05 17.77
CA GLN A 492 -12.70 -1.81 18.50
C GLN A 492 -13.93 -0.89 18.40
N PHE A 493 -14.37 -0.33 19.53
CA PHE A 493 -15.58 0.49 19.58
C PHE A 493 -15.39 1.92 19.12
N ILE A 494 -14.30 2.57 19.55
CA ILE A 494 -14.02 3.95 19.13
C ILE A 494 -13.41 3.96 17.72
N GLU A 495 -13.57 5.09 17.04
CA GLU A 495 -12.84 5.38 15.81
C GLU A 495 -11.33 5.28 16.03
N TRP A 496 -10.61 4.98 14.96
CA TRP A 496 -9.16 5.01 15.01
C TRP A 496 -8.67 6.42 15.37
N ASN A 497 -7.74 6.47 16.32
CA ASN A 497 -7.12 7.70 16.78
C ASN A 497 -5.60 7.54 16.72
N PHE A 498 -4.97 8.14 15.72
CA PHE A 498 -3.52 8.05 15.48
C PHE A 498 -2.66 8.55 16.66
N ARG A 499 -3.23 9.32 17.60
CA ARG A 499 -2.52 9.89 18.76
C ARG A 499 -2.26 8.88 19.88
N GLN A 500 -2.86 7.70 19.83
CA GLN A 500 -2.72 6.66 20.85
C GLN A 500 -2.60 5.27 20.21
N GLY A 501 -2.32 4.25 21.02
CA GLY A 501 -2.40 2.85 20.59
C GLY A 501 -3.85 2.40 20.42
N LEU A 502 -4.07 1.27 19.74
CA LEU A 502 -5.37 0.61 19.73
C LEU A 502 -5.80 0.19 21.15
N ASP A 503 -7.11 -0.01 21.34
CA ASP A 503 -7.72 -0.41 22.60
C ASP A 503 -7.50 -1.91 22.90
N TRP A 504 -6.25 -2.34 23.02
CA TRP A 504 -5.86 -3.74 23.25
C TRP A 504 -6.50 -4.37 24.49
N HIS A 505 -6.83 -3.56 25.50
CA HIS A 505 -7.55 -3.99 26.70
C HIS A 505 -8.94 -4.56 26.41
N LEU A 506 -9.52 -4.31 25.23
CA LEU A 506 -10.79 -4.91 24.81
C LEU A 506 -10.68 -6.43 24.67
N LEU A 507 -9.49 -6.99 24.43
CA LEU A 507 -9.28 -8.43 24.38
C LEU A 507 -9.46 -9.14 25.73
N ASP A 508 -9.52 -8.39 26.84
CA ASP A 508 -9.90 -8.94 28.16
C ASP A 508 -11.41 -9.27 28.24
N TYR A 509 -12.21 -8.80 27.28
CA TYR A 509 -13.65 -9.07 27.18
C TYR A 509 -13.95 -10.16 26.16
N GLU A 510 -14.78 -11.12 26.56
CA GLU A 510 -15.02 -12.37 25.82
C GLU A 510 -15.38 -12.18 24.34
N MET A 511 -16.33 -11.30 24.01
CA MET A 511 -16.79 -11.12 22.63
C MET A 511 -15.72 -10.59 21.68
N HIS A 512 -14.78 -9.79 22.18
CA HIS A 512 -13.67 -9.26 21.39
C HIS A 512 -12.63 -10.34 21.09
N SER A 513 -12.27 -11.15 22.10
CA SER A 513 -11.40 -12.32 21.89
C SER A 513 -12.04 -13.31 20.91
N LYS A 514 -13.34 -13.60 21.07
CA LYS A 514 -14.07 -14.52 20.19
C LYS A 514 -14.19 -14.01 18.75
N LEU A 515 -14.33 -12.69 18.55
CA LEU A 515 -14.28 -12.09 17.22
C LEU A 515 -12.88 -12.21 16.59
N LYS A 516 -11.82 -11.96 17.38
CA LYS A 516 -10.43 -12.17 16.94
C LYS A 516 -10.20 -13.63 16.53
N ASP A 517 -10.69 -14.59 17.31
CA ASP A 517 -10.58 -16.01 17.00
C ASP A 517 -11.35 -16.37 15.72
N TYR A 518 -12.52 -15.79 15.50
CA TYR A 518 -13.26 -15.93 14.24
C TYR A 518 -12.46 -15.43 13.04
N ILE A 519 -11.81 -14.26 13.14
CA ILE A 519 -10.99 -13.74 12.04
C ILE A 519 -9.78 -14.64 11.77
N ARG A 520 -9.15 -15.18 12.81
CA ARG A 520 -8.07 -16.16 12.66
C ARG A 520 -8.53 -17.39 11.86
N ASP A 521 -9.66 -17.97 12.24
CA ASP A 521 -10.21 -19.14 11.56
C ASP A 521 -10.71 -18.82 10.14
N LEU A 522 -11.22 -17.61 9.92
CA LEU A 522 -11.63 -17.14 8.60
C LEU A 522 -10.42 -16.96 7.65
N ASN A 523 -9.31 -16.41 8.15
CA ASN A 523 -8.03 -16.36 7.42
C ASN A 523 -7.49 -17.75 7.13
N LYS A 524 -7.59 -18.68 8.09
CA LYS A 524 -7.22 -20.08 7.88
C LYS A 524 -8.09 -20.76 6.82
N LEU A 525 -9.41 -20.54 6.83
CA LEU A 525 -10.31 -21.02 5.79
C LEU A 525 -9.88 -20.49 4.41
N TYR A 526 -9.61 -19.18 4.33
CA TYR A 526 -9.17 -18.50 3.11
C TYR A 526 -7.88 -19.06 2.54
N THR A 527 -6.87 -19.28 3.37
CA THR A 527 -5.54 -19.77 2.94
C THR A 527 -5.49 -21.27 2.66
N SER A 528 -6.39 -22.06 3.26
CA SER A 528 -6.42 -23.51 3.09
C SER A 528 -7.30 -24.01 1.94
N HIS A 529 -8.18 -23.16 1.40
CA HIS A 529 -9.14 -23.55 0.35
C HIS A 529 -8.95 -22.75 -0.92
N LYS A 530 -8.43 -23.41 -1.97
CA LYS A 530 -8.16 -22.80 -3.29
C LYS A 530 -9.37 -22.11 -3.90
N ALA A 531 -10.57 -22.64 -3.67
CA ALA A 531 -11.83 -22.05 -4.12
C ALA A 531 -11.99 -20.56 -3.71
N MET A 532 -11.35 -20.15 -2.62
CA MET A 532 -11.44 -18.80 -2.08
C MET A 532 -10.55 -17.78 -2.79
N HIS A 533 -9.52 -18.20 -3.53
CA HIS A 533 -8.50 -17.28 -4.05
C HIS A 533 -7.91 -17.64 -5.42
N GLU A 534 -8.03 -18.88 -5.90
CA GLU A 534 -7.36 -19.35 -7.13
C GLU A 534 -7.98 -18.73 -8.40
N ILE A 535 -9.29 -18.47 -8.38
CA ILE A 535 -10.06 -17.94 -9.51
C ILE A 535 -10.88 -16.70 -9.06
N ASP A 536 -10.21 -15.69 -8.50
CA ASP A 536 -10.90 -14.46 -8.05
C ASP A 536 -11.36 -13.54 -9.20
N PHE A 537 -10.69 -13.61 -10.36
CA PHE A 537 -10.83 -12.64 -11.45
C PHE A 537 -11.47 -13.22 -12.72
N SER A 538 -12.21 -14.32 -12.58
CA SER A 538 -13.06 -14.90 -13.63
C SER A 538 -14.41 -15.30 -13.05
N TYR A 539 -15.46 -15.25 -13.88
CA TYR A 539 -16.78 -15.79 -13.54
C TYR A 539 -16.75 -17.31 -13.27
N ASP A 540 -15.69 -18.02 -13.68
CA ASP A 540 -15.58 -19.46 -13.41
C ASP A 540 -15.40 -19.77 -11.91
N GLY A 541 -14.89 -18.82 -11.11
CA GLY A 541 -14.62 -19.00 -9.69
C GLY A 541 -15.78 -18.65 -8.75
N PHE A 542 -16.88 -18.11 -9.28
CA PHE A 542 -18.03 -17.64 -8.51
C PHE A 542 -19.35 -17.94 -9.23
N GLU A 543 -20.36 -18.37 -8.48
CA GLU A 543 -21.68 -18.62 -9.06
C GLU A 543 -22.78 -18.38 -8.04
N TRP A 544 -23.76 -17.54 -8.34
CA TRP A 544 -24.94 -17.43 -7.49
C TRP A 544 -25.73 -18.75 -7.48
N LEU A 545 -26.11 -19.20 -6.29
CA LEU A 545 -27.16 -20.21 -6.13
C LEU A 545 -28.51 -19.50 -6.06
N ASP A 546 -28.62 -18.51 -5.18
CA ASP A 546 -29.75 -17.60 -5.12
C ASP A 546 -29.34 -16.25 -4.51
N CYS A 547 -29.75 -15.19 -5.17
CA CYS A 547 -29.54 -13.80 -4.76
C CYS A 547 -30.83 -12.98 -4.86
N ASN A 548 -31.99 -13.63 -4.93
CA ASN A 548 -33.29 -12.99 -5.09
C ASN A 548 -34.11 -13.01 -3.79
N ASP A 549 -33.67 -13.72 -2.75
CA ASP A 549 -34.37 -13.78 -1.46
C ASP A 549 -34.15 -12.51 -0.63
N SER A 550 -34.61 -11.39 -1.19
CA SER A 550 -34.54 -10.08 -0.58
C SER A 550 -35.43 -9.98 0.66
N ASP A 551 -36.60 -10.63 0.65
CA ASP A 551 -37.56 -10.62 1.76
C ASP A 551 -36.96 -11.12 3.07
N HIS A 552 -36.09 -12.14 3.01
CA HIS A 552 -35.33 -12.64 4.16
C HIS A 552 -33.90 -12.07 4.25
N SER A 553 -33.46 -11.34 3.23
CA SER A 553 -32.09 -10.85 3.09
C SER A 553 -31.06 -11.98 3.22
N ILE A 554 -31.33 -13.08 2.51
CA ILE A 554 -30.45 -14.23 2.40
C ILE A 554 -29.86 -14.27 1.00
N ILE A 555 -28.57 -14.57 0.92
CA ILE A 555 -27.90 -14.91 -0.34
C ILE A 555 -27.16 -16.22 -0.19
N SER A 556 -27.03 -16.95 -1.29
CA SER A 556 -26.22 -18.15 -1.36
C SER A 556 -25.46 -18.23 -2.69
N PHE A 557 -24.22 -18.70 -2.62
CA PHE A 557 -23.33 -18.77 -3.78
C PHE A 557 -22.27 -19.85 -3.63
N LEU A 558 -21.67 -20.22 -4.76
CA LEU A 558 -20.53 -21.11 -4.86
C LEU A 558 -19.25 -20.31 -5.01
N ARG A 559 -18.20 -20.78 -4.36
CA ARG A 559 -16.80 -20.50 -4.72
C ARG A 559 -16.18 -21.77 -5.28
N LYS A 560 -15.41 -21.63 -6.36
CA LYS A 560 -14.87 -22.75 -7.14
C LYS A 560 -13.37 -22.56 -7.38
N GLY A 561 -12.59 -23.60 -7.13
CA GLY A 561 -11.19 -23.72 -7.53
C GLY A 561 -11.06 -24.25 -8.96
N ARG A 562 -9.83 -24.46 -9.43
CA ARG A 562 -9.59 -25.08 -10.75
C ARG A 562 -9.93 -26.57 -10.77
N CYS A 563 -9.84 -27.24 -9.62
CA CYS A 563 -10.23 -28.63 -9.46
C CYS A 563 -11.74 -28.72 -9.13
N ASN A 564 -12.42 -29.72 -9.70
CA ASN A 564 -13.88 -29.86 -9.57
C ASN A 564 -14.35 -30.20 -8.15
N ASP A 565 -13.45 -30.69 -7.29
CA ASP A 565 -13.67 -31.00 -5.88
C ASP A 565 -13.41 -29.80 -4.94
N ASP A 566 -12.77 -28.74 -5.43
CA ASP A 566 -12.56 -27.50 -4.70
C ASP A 566 -13.78 -26.59 -4.83
N VAL A 567 -14.87 -26.94 -4.13
CA VAL A 567 -16.11 -26.15 -4.11
C VAL A 567 -16.49 -25.80 -2.68
N LEU A 568 -16.93 -24.56 -2.47
CA LEU A 568 -17.52 -24.11 -1.20
C LEU A 568 -18.88 -23.49 -1.47
N VAL A 569 -19.86 -23.83 -0.63
CA VAL A 569 -21.21 -23.26 -0.64
C VAL A 569 -21.33 -22.26 0.50
N PHE A 570 -21.55 -21.00 0.17
CA PHE A 570 -21.80 -19.94 1.14
C PHE A 570 -23.28 -19.68 1.28
N VAL A 571 -23.74 -19.48 2.51
CA VAL A 571 -25.08 -19.02 2.85
C VAL A 571 -24.94 -17.88 3.84
N CYS A 572 -25.40 -16.68 3.49
CA CYS A 572 -25.32 -15.50 4.35
C CYS A 572 -26.73 -15.00 4.67
N ASN A 573 -27.05 -14.89 5.96
CA ASN A 573 -28.27 -14.30 6.47
C ASN A 573 -27.97 -12.96 7.13
N PHE A 574 -28.51 -11.89 6.56
CA PHE A 574 -28.31 -10.53 7.06
C PHE A 574 -29.46 -10.05 7.96
N THR A 575 -30.22 -10.97 8.58
CA THR A 575 -31.27 -10.62 9.57
C THR A 575 -31.10 -11.43 10.85
N PRO A 576 -31.60 -10.95 12.00
CA PRO A 576 -31.53 -11.69 13.26
C PRO A 576 -32.55 -12.85 13.33
N MET A 577 -33.23 -13.17 12.23
CA MET A 577 -34.20 -14.25 12.17
C MET A 577 -33.50 -15.59 11.92
N VAL A 578 -33.96 -16.63 12.61
CA VAL A 578 -33.56 -18.02 12.35
C VAL A 578 -34.55 -18.64 11.37
N TYR A 579 -34.03 -19.35 10.37
CA TYR A 579 -34.87 -20.09 9.42
C TYR A 579 -34.55 -21.58 9.52
N ASN A 580 -35.52 -22.37 9.95
CA ASN A 580 -35.38 -23.83 10.04
C ASN A 580 -35.79 -24.47 8.72
N SER A 581 -35.11 -25.55 8.36
CA SER A 581 -35.40 -26.33 7.15
C SER A 581 -35.42 -25.48 5.86
N TYR A 582 -34.62 -24.42 5.80
CA TYR A 582 -34.45 -23.58 4.63
C TYR A 582 -33.76 -24.39 3.53
N ARG A 583 -34.31 -24.41 2.32
CA ARG A 583 -33.84 -25.28 1.24
C ARG A 583 -32.95 -24.52 0.26
N ILE A 584 -31.83 -25.10 -0.10
CA ILE A 584 -30.85 -24.52 -1.04
C ILE A 584 -30.50 -25.55 -2.10
N GLY A 585 -30.53 -25.16 -3.38
CA GLY A 585 -30.13 -26.00 -4.49
C GLY A 585 -28.62 -26.19 -4.52
N VAL A 586 -28.15 -27.43 -4.67
CA VAL A 586 -26.71 -27.76 -4.68
C VAL A 586 -26.36 -28.69 -5.85
N PRO A 587 -25.11 -28.64 -6.36
CA PRO A 587 -24.76 -29.35 -7.59
C PRO A 587 -24.51 -30.86 -7.43
N TYR A 588 -24.20 -31.36 -6.24
CA TYR A 588 -23.72 -32.74 -6.05
C TYR A 588 -24.62 -33.54 -5.10
N ASP A 589 -24.66 -34.85 -5.31
CA ASP A 589 -25.31 -35.82 -4.42
C ASP A 589 -24.28 -36.34 -3.40
N THR A 590 -24.09 -35.63 -2.29
CA THR A 590 -23.10 -35.98 -1.28
C THR A 590 -23.44 -35.39 0.09
N HIS A 591 -22.61 -35.72 1.09
CA HIS A 591 -22.55 -35.00 2.35
C HIS A 591 -21.89 -33.63 2.17
N TYR A 592 -22.51 -32.60 2.71
CA TYR A 592 -22.00 -31.24 2.77
C TYR A 592 -21.60 -30.92 4.21
N ALA A 593 -20.30 -30.98 4.50
CA ALA A 593 -19.76 -30.67 5.81
C ALA A 593 -19.84 -29.17 6.09
N GLU A 594 -20.34 -28.77 7.27
CA GLU A 594 -20.33 -27.39 7.74
C GLU A 594 -18.91 -27.03 8.21
N VAL A 595 -18.11 -26.40 7.34
CA VAL A 595 -16.69 -26.14 7.59
C VAL A 595 -16.42 -24.85 8.36
N LEU A 596 -17.36 -23.90 8.33
CA LEU A 596 -17.33 -22.70 9.16
C LEU A 596 -18.75 -22.17 9.38
N ASN A 597 -19.08 -21.86 10.62
CA ASN A 597 -20.33 -21.23 10.99
C ASN A 597 -20.04 -20.06 11.91
N SER A 598 -20.25 -18.85 11.41
CA SER A 598 -20.01 -17.62 12.16
C SER A 598 -20.94 -17.44 13.37
N ASP A 599 -22.01 -18.22 13.51
CA ASP A 599 -22.87 -18.23 14.71
C ASP A 599 -22.45 -19.27 15.76
N SER A 600 -21.34 -19.99 15.55
CA SER A 600 -20.80 -20.90 16.57
C SER A 600 -20.60 -20.18 17.92
N GLU A 601 -20.88 -20.89 19.02
CA GLU A 601 -20.63 -20.38 20.37
C GLU A 601 -19.16 -20.03 20.62
N MET A 602 -18.24 -20.69 19.89
CA MET A 602 -16.81 -20.37 19.89
C MET A 602 -16.53 -18.93 19.46
N TYR A 603 -17.36 -18.39 18.57
CA TYR A 603 -17.27 -17.02 18.07
C TYR A 603 -18.26 -16.06 18.74
N GLY A 604 -18.99 -16.53 19.75
CA GLY A 604 -19.96 -15.75 20.52
C GLY A 604 -21.33 -15.64 19.84
N GLY A 605 -21.66 -16.58 18.95
CA GLY A 605 -23.00 -16.69 18.38
C GLY A 605 -23.96 -17.52 19.24
N SER A 606 -25.16 -17.74 18.72
CA SER A 606 -26.25 -18.47 19.38
C SER A 606 -26.15 -19.99 19.21
N ASN A 607 -25.14 -20.46 18.48
CA ASN A 607 -24.86 -21.86 18.17
C ASN A 607 -25.96 -22.56 17.36
N VAL A 608 -26.75 -21.79 16.61
CA VAL A 608 -27.65 -22.37 15.60
C VAL A 608 -26.78 -22.84 14.44
N GLY A 609 -27.03 -24.06 13.96
CA GLY A 609 -26.25 -24.66 12.89
C GLY A 609 -26.81 -26.00 12.46
N ASN A 610 -25.97 -26.78 11.77
CA ASN A 610 -26.39 -28.00 11.08
C ASN A 610 -25.73 -29.27 11.63
N LEU A 611 -25.31 -29.25 12.90
CA LEU A 611 -24.74 -30.41 13.61
C LEU A 611 -23.56 -31.09 12.86
N GLY A 612 -22.74 -30.28 12.18
CA GLY A 612 -21.54 -30.72 11.45
C GLY A 612 -21.72 -30.89 9.94
N GLY A 613 -22.95 -30.97 9.43
CA GLY A 613 -23.20 -31.09 7.99
C GLY A 613 -24.57 -31.67 7.65
N VAL A 614 -24.88 -31.70 6.36
CA VAL A 614 -26.17 -32.18 5.83
C VAL A 614 -25.96 -33.01 4.57
N HIS A 615 -26.78 -34.04 4.37
CA HIS A 615 -26.82 -34.76 3.09
C HIS A 615 -27.73 -34.03 2.10
N SER A 616 -27.31 -34.01 0.84
CA SER A 616 -28.20 -33.62 -0.25
C SER A 616 -29.35 -34.62 -0.42
N GLU A 617 -30.47 -34.09 -0.89
CA GLU A 617 -31.63 -34.86 -1.30
C GLU A 617 -31.81 -34.69 -2.82
N ASN A 618 -32.30 -35.74 -3.49
CA ASN A 618 -32.70 -35.69 -4.91
C ASN A 618 -34.03 -34.93 -5.08
N ILE A 619 -34.01 -33.65 -4.73
CA ILE A 619 -35.09 -32.69 -4.84
C ILE A 619 -34.53 -31.49 -5.59
N GLN A 620 -35.05 -31.26 -6.79
CA GLN A 620 -34.65 -30.14 -7.63
C GLN A 620 -35.03 -28.80 -6.96
N HIS A 621 -34.08 -27.88 -6.84
CA HIS A 621 -34.31 -26.55 -6.27
C HIS A 621 -33.33 -25.54 -6.87
N GLN A 622 -33.72 -24.26 -7.04
CA GLN A 622 -32.86 -23.20 -7.59
C GLN A 622 -32.09 -23.61 -8.87
N GLN A 623 -32.79 -24.31 -9.78
CA GLN A 623 -32.23 -24.86 -11.04
C GLN A 623 -31.08 -25.87 -10.86
N ARG A 624 -30.96 -26.49 -9.68
CA ARG A 624 -29.99 -27.54 -9.39
C ARG A 624 -30.65 -28.91 -9.24
N PRO A 625 -29.93 -30.00 -9.57
CA PRO A 625 -30.48 -31.36 -9.49
C PRO A 625 -30.75 -31.82 -8.05
N TYR A 626 -29.97 -31.35 -7.08
CA TYR A 626 -30.10 -31.71 -5.66
C TYR A 626 -30.37 -30.48 -4.80
N SER A 627 -30.78 -30.70 -3.55
CA SER A 627 -30.87 -29.64 -2.56
C SER A 627 -30.57 -30.13 -1.15
N ILE A 628 -30.12 -29.22 -0.30
CA ILE A 628 -29.94 -29.45 1.14
C ILE A 628 -31.00 -28.68 1.92
N SER A 629 -31.44 -29.22 3.05
CA SER A 629 -32.31 -28.53 4.01
C SER A 629 -31.49 -28.18 5.24
N ILE A 630 -31.31 -26.88 5.50
CA ILE A 630 -30.44 -26.37 6.55
C ILE A 630 -31.19 -25.48 7.53
N ASN A 631 -30.65 -25.37 8.74
CA ASN A 631 -30.96 -24.29 9.66
C ASN A 631 -30.03 -23.12 9.34
N VAL A 632 -30.62 -21.97 8.99
CA VAL A 632 -29.89 -20.74 8.71
C VAL A 632 -29.80 -19.93 10.00
N PRO A 633 -28.61 -19.73 10.57
CA PRO A 633 -28.42 -19.01 11.83
C PRO A 633 -28.69 -17.50 11.66
N PRO A 634 -28.96 -16.77 12.75
CA PRO A 634 -29.30 -15.35 12.72
C PRO A 634 -28.05 -14.49 12.57
N LEU A 635 -28.07 -13.50 11.68
CA LEU A 635 -26.93 -12.60 11.39
C LEU A 635 -25.62 -13.36 11.18
N ALA A 636 -25.66 -14.38 10.32
CA ALA A 636 -24.57 -15.33 10.19
C ALA A 636 -24.28 -15.68 8.73
N MET A 637 -23.02 -15.99 8.49
CA MET A 637 -22.52 -16.73 7.35
C MET A 637 -22.22 -18.19 7.78
N VAL A 638 -22.62 -19.14 6.94
CA VAL A 638 -22.29 -20.56 7.03
C VAL A 638 -21.64 -21.01 5.72
N VAL A 639 -20.56 -21.79 5.81
CA VAL A 639 -19.86 -22.39 4.67
C VAL A 639 -19.99 -23.90 4.73
N PHE A 640 -20.38 -24.50 3.61
CA PHE A 640 -20.36 -25.94 3.43
C PHE A 640 -19.33 -26.36 2.39
N LYS A 641 -18.69 -27.52 2.60
CA LYS A 641 -17.83 -28.19 1.63
C LYS A 641 -18.45 -29.55 1.26
N PRO A 642 -18.70 -29.83 -0.02
CA PRO A 642 -19.10 -31.16 -0.45
C PRO A 642 -17.95 -32.16 -0.29
N GLU A 643 -18.25 -33.37 0.18
CA GLU A 643 -17.30 -34.48 0.28
C GLU A 643 -17.34 -35.29 -1.02
N LEU A 644 -16.53 -34.90 -2.01
CA LEU A 644 -16.53 -35.45 -3.37
C LEU A 644 -15.51 -36.57 -3.60
#